data_AF-A0A523YRQ6-F1
#
_entry.id   AF-A0A523YRQ6-F1
#
_cell.length_a   1.000
_cell.length_b   1.000
_cell.length_c   1.000
_cell.angle_alpha   90.00
_cell.angle_beta   90.00
_cell.angle_gamma   90.00
#
_symmetry.space_group_name_H-M   'P 1'
#
loop_
_entity.id
_entity.type
_entity.pdbx_description
1 polymer ?
#
loop_
_entity_poly.entity_id
_entity_poly.type
_entity_poly.pdbx_seq_one_letter_code
_entity_poly.pdbx_strand_id
1 'polypeptide(L)'
;MIQKIFSYSGHILRPFSFLILIIFLLIPTDVMALLSDKIAVLPFKIYMLKPMDHLVLGLQEMLTARLAKEGFDLIDPTTINKSKLRRIKASELDLLRRIGKEKGIDWLIKGSLTQIGKKFSLDLTIIPISTEKRPFSIFVVGDRIDKLAQIIDRTAVTVTNRIKGAIQIDSVSVKGNKRIETDAILAAIESQKGAKYDPDTLNKDLRSIYQMGFFEDVQIETEECPGGKSVIFKVSEKPSIGKIKLLGTKKIDQKDLMEFLGIKKYSIINRKAIKDSIERLKDHYHQKGYYHVEIIERIEDLPNNEVALIYQIKEGDKVYIKEIRFIGNVEFDDDDLKDLMEISEKGFFSFLTESGHLDRKKLEGDIFKIKSFYQNNGYIKARVGEPDISYKKDEGLIITITINEGPQYAIAKVSVEGDLIKDVDELYQALKITKEKVYNREVIRSDALSLSVIYSDEGYAFVDVSPKIKEDDKEHKVDVTYRILKGKKVRFERIIISGNDRTRDKVIRRELKVIEGGYFSGDKLKRSSQNLHRLGFFEQVEVNTKKGSSDEEMILDIHVKERPTGMFSFGIGYSSVEHIIGSLQISQNNLFGRGQSISVRASMSDKATRYTLSFIEPWLFDKPLLAGIDLYDWEYEYDEYTKDSSGGRLKFGFPLRLDFTRGSVIYTYDDAEISDVAETASQIIKDMIGRNVTSSLTLGVSRDSRDRRFNARKGSVNSLTVEYAGGFLGGDNYFTKYRARSAWFFPFFLDSAFSMQGKWGFIDQRPGGKLPVYEKFRLGGMNTVRGFRYGAISPIDPVTGDRIGGEKMMVYNIEFRFPIQKEQGIMGVLFFDAGNVFTKDEDYTFSGVRRGAGVGIRWYSPVGPLRLEWGKNLDPKPGEASSIWEFTIGTPF
;
A
#
# COMPACT_ATOMS: atom_id res chain seq x y z
N MET A 1 9.37 6.44 -31.99
CA MET A 1 8.29 7.24 -32.59
C MET A 1 8.74 7.71 -33.97
N ILE A 2 8.53 6.91 -35.03
CA ILE A 2 8.22 7.53 -36.32
C ILE A 2 6.76 7.89 -36.22
N GLN A 3 6.53 9.19 -36.06
CA GLN A 3 5.51 9.98 -36.73
C GLN A 3 5.28 11.21 -35.88
N LYS A 4 6.04 12.26 -36.16
CA LYS A 4 5.44 13.57 -36.38
C LYS A 4 6.46 14.58 -36.91
N ILE A 5 5.94 15.43 -37.78
CA ILE A 5 6.43 16.75 -38.19
C ILE A 5 7.56 16.73 -39.24
N PHE A 6 7.27 17.07 -40.50
CA PHE A 6 7.26 18.46 -40.97
C PHE A 6 6.82 18.54 -42.43
N SER A 7 5.72 19.25 -42.65
CA SER A 7 5.35 19.84 -43.93
C SER A 7 5.85 21.30 -43.96
N TYR A 8 6.16 21.76 -45.17
CA TYR A 8 6.33 23.15 -45.60
C TYR A 8 7.62 23.89 -45.22
N SER A 9 8.51 24.03 -46.20
CA SER A 9 8.86 25.33 -46.79
C SER A 9 9.81 25.15 -47.97
N GLY A 10 9.66 25.97 -49.03
CA GLY A 10 10.67 26.08 -50.07
C GLY A 10 10.16 26.16 -51.52
N HIS A 11 9.19 27.02 -51.82
CA HIS A 11 9.13 27.63 -53.15
C HIS A 11 10.23 28.69 -53.21
N ILE A 12 11.12 28.61 -54.20
CA ILE A 12 11.72 29.73 -54.96
C ILE A 12 12.55 29.12 -56.11
N LEU A 13 12.45 29.76 -57.29
CA LEU A 13 13.21 29.59 -58.54
C LEU A 13 12.78 28.45 -59.51
N ARG A 14 11.76 28.76 -60.33
CA ARG A 14 11.74 28.44 -61.76
C ARG A 14 12.38 29.64 -62.49
N PRO A 15 13.39 29.41 -63.36
CA PRO A 15 13.09 29.29 -64.77
C PRO A 15 13.89 28.12 -65.39
N PHE A 16 13.45 26.90 -65.16
CA PHE A 16 13.87 25.73 -65.93
C PHE A 16 12.66 24.82 -66.07
N SER A 17 11.69 25.27 -66.88
CA SER A 17 10.45 24.51 -67.13
C SER A 17 10.16 24.32 -68.62
N PHE A 18 11.16 24.56 -69.48
CA PHE A 18 11.06 24.27 -70.91
C PHE A 18 12.21 23.41 -71.47
N LEU A 19 13.16 22.98 -70.64
CA LEU A 19 14.30 22.14 -71.04
C LEU A 19 14.32 20.74 -70.40
N ILE A 20 13.26 20.34 -69.69
CA ILE A 20 13.10 18.98 -69.11
C ILE A 20 12.07 18.15 -69.89
N LEU A 21 11.29 18.76 -70.79
CA LEU A 21 10.34 18.05 -71.65
C LEU A 21 10.98 17.49 -72.95
N ILE A 22 12.23 17.87 -73.26
CA ILE A 22 12.97 17.40 -74.46
C ILE A 22 14.10 16.42 -74.12
N ILE A 23 14.49 16.29 -72.84
CA ILE A 23 15.44 15.25 -72.37
C ILE A 23 14.72 13.92 -72.03
N PHE A 24 13.38 13.89 -72.04
CA PHE A 24 12.58 12.67 -71.91
C PHE A 24 12.26 11.97 -73.25
N LEU A 25 12.79 12.46 -74.37
CA LEU A 25 12.57 11.90 -75.72
C LEU A 25 13.85 11.37 -76.38
N LEU A 26 14.99 11.36 -75.69
CA LEU A 26 16.28 10.85 -76.17
C LEU A 26 17.07 10.12 -75.08
N ILE A 27 16.39 9.33 -74.24
CA ILE A 27 17.04 8.26 -73.48
C ILE A 27 16.68 6.96 -74.22
N PRO A 28 17.66 6.21 -74.77
CA PRO A 28 17.41 4.83 -75.13
C PRO A 28 17.08 4.12 -73.82
N THR A 29 15.80 3.83 -73.60
CA THR A 29 15.43 2.80 -72.64
C THR A 29 15.85 1.48 -73.25
N ASP A 30 17.14 1.16 -73.13
CA ASP A 30 17.54 -0.22 -72.92
C ASP A 30 16.94 -0.60 -71.57
N VAL A 31 15.65 -0.95 -71.63
CA VAL A 31 15.09 -1.95 -70.74
C VAL A 31 16.00 -3.16 -70.96
N MET A 32 17.04 -3.29 -70.12
CA MET A 32 17.45 -4.62 -69.71
C MET A 32 16.20 -5.22 -69.10
N ALA A 33 15.39 -5.85 -69.94
CA ALA A 33 14.49 -6.89 -69.53
C ALA A 33 15.43 -7.86 -68.82
N LEU A 34 15.44 -7.80 -67.48
CA LEU A 34 16.03 -8.84 -66.67
C LEU A 34 15.39 -10.10 -67.22
N LEU A 35 16.16 -10.93 -67.92
CA LEU A 35 15.68 -12.20 -68.45
C LEU A 35 15.18 -12.97 -67.23
N SER A 36 13.87 -12.93 -67.05
CA SER A 36 13.19 -13.60 -65.96
C SER A 36 13.17 -15.06 -66.34
N ASP A 37 14.05 -15.83 -65.72
CA ASP A 37 14.17 -17.28 -65.91
C ASP A 37 12.77 -17.93 -65.94
N LYS A 38 12.43 -18.59 -67.05
CA LYS A 38 11.16 -19.28 -67.22
C LYS A 38 11.14 -20.60 -66.47
N ILE A 39 10.33 -20.69 -65.41
CA ILE A 39 10.24 -21.89 -64.59
C ILE A 39 8.97 -22.68 -64.89
N ALA A 40 9.12 -24.00 -65.04
CA ALA A 40 8.01 -24.94 -65.12
C ALA A 40 7.99 -25.86 -63.89
N VAL A 41 6.89 -25.84 -63.14
CA VAL A 41 6.65 -26.77 -62.02
C VAL A 41 5.79 -27.92 -62.50
N LEU A 42 6.26 -29.16 -62.34
CA LEU A 42 5.51 -30.36 -62.68
C LEU A 42 4.57 -30.79 -61.53
N PRO A 43 3.49 -31.55 -61.81
CA PRO A 43 2.63 -32.11 -60.78
C PRO A 43 3.41 -32.90 -59.74
N PHE A 44 3.05 -32.71 -58.47
CA PHE A 44 3.72 -33.37 -57.37
C PHE A 44 3.37 -34.86 -57.31
N LYS A 45 4.33 -35.69 -56.92
CA LYS A 45 4.04 -37.06 -56.50
C LYS A 45 3.68 -37.08 -55.02
N ILE A 46 2.56 -37.69 -54.67
CA ILE A 46 2.06 -37.71 -53.29
C ILE A 46 2.15 -39.14 -52.75
N TYR A 47 2.91 -39.33 -51.68
CA TYR A 47 3.07 -40.60 -50.98
C TYR A 47 2.51 -40.46 -49.56
N MET A 48 1.24 -40.84 -49.38
CA MET A 48 0.53 -40.73 -48.10
C MET A 48 -0.36 -41.97 -47.87
N LEU A 49 -0.60 -42.31 -46.60
CA LEU A 49 -1.47 -43.43 -46.19
C LEU A 49 -2.93 -43.26 -46.63
N LYS A 50 -3.42 -42.01 -46.75
CA LYS A 50 -4.74 -41.68 -47.33
C LYS A 50 -4.53 -40.84 -48.60
N PRO A 51 -4.99 -41.30 -49.78
CA PRO A 51 -4.84 -40.54 -51.00
C PRO A 51 -5.67 -39.25 -50.95
N MET A 52 -5.05 -38.12 -51.27
CA MET A 52 -5.68 -36.80 -51.38
C MET A 52 -5.33 -36.24 -52.76
N ASP A 53 -6.07 -36.64 -53.78
CA ASP A 53 -5.75 -36.35 -55.18
C ASP A 53 -5.69 -34.85 -55.49
N HIS A 54 -6.43 -34.03 -54.74
CA HIS A 54 -6.41 -32.57 -54.85
C HIS A 54 -5.06 -31.94 -54.48
N LEU A 55 -4.22 -32.60 -53.67
CA LEU A 55 -2.91 -32.07 -53.29
C LEU A 55 -1.87 -32.15 -54.43
N VAL A 56 -2.06 -33.04 -55.40
CA VAL A 56 -1.15 -33.19 -56.56
C VAL A 56 -1.08 -31.88 -57.36
N LEU A 57 -2.25 -31.32 -57.67
CA LEU A 57 -2.39 -30.07 -58.43
C LEU A 57 -2.34 -28.85 -57.49
N GLY A 58 -2.90 -28.95 -56.29
CA GLY A 58 -2.86 -27.86 -55.31
C GLY A 58 -1.44 -27.46 -54.92
N LEU A 59 -0.52 -28.41 -54.73
CA LEU A 59 0.89 -28.10 -54.44
C LEU A 59 1.63 -27.49 -55.64
N GLN A 60 1.30 -27.96 -56.85
CA GLN A 60 1.83 -27.39 -58.08
C GLN A 60 1.43 -25.92 -58.20
N GLU A 61 0.15 -25.61 -57.99
CA GLU A 61 -0.38 -24.24 -58.03
C GLU A 61 0.19 -23.36 -56.92
N MET A 62 0.26 -23.87 -55.68
CA MET A 62 0.81 -23.12 -54.56
C MET A 62 2.29 -22.76 -54.79
N LEU A 63 3.14 -23.72 -55.16
CA LEU A 63 4.56 -23.43 -55.40
C LEU A 63 4.74 -22.49 -56.60
N THR A 64 3.96 -22.68 -57.66
CA THR A 64 3.94 -21.79 -58.83
C THR A 64 3.57 -20.36 -58.39
N ALA A 65 2.45 -20.15 -57.71
CA ALA A 65 2.03 -18.82 -57.25
C ALA A 65 3.06 -18.14 -56.34
N ARG A 66 3.81 -18.89 -55.52
CA ARG A 66 4.87 -18.33 -54.66
C ARG A 66 6.13 -17.98 -55.43
N LEU A 67 6.56 -18.80 -56.38
CA LEU A 67 7.70 -18.47 -57.24
C LEU A 67 7.42 -17.25 -58.15
N ALA A 68 6.16 -17.03 -58.54
CA ALA A 68 5.77 -15.84 -59.32
C ALA A 68 5.93 -14.56 -58.48
N LYS A 69 5.55 -14.61 -57.19
CA LYS A 69 5.76 -13.48 -56.26
C LYS A 69 7.24 -13.16 -56.04
N GLU A 70 8.12 -14.14 -56.18
CA GLU A 70 9.57 -13.99 -56.09
C GLU A 70 10.22 -13.48 -57.40
N GLY A 71 9.40 -13.16 -58.42
CA GLY A 71 9.82 -12.50 -59.67
C GLY A 71 10.34 -13.43 -60.76
N PHE A 72 9.86 -14.69 -60.80
CA PHE A 72 10.08 -15.61 -61.94
C PHE A 72 8.92 -15.57 -62.93
N ASP A 73 9.22 -15.84 -64.20
CA ASP A 73 8.22 -16.00 -65.27
C ASP A 73 7.82 -17.47 -65.30
N LEU A 74 6.54 -17.79 -65.16
CA LEU A 74 6.10 -19.16 -64.92
C LEU A 74 5.25 -19.69 -66.05
N ILE A 75 5.52 -20.92 -66.48
CA ILE A 75 4.65 -21.58 -67.44
C ILE A 75 3.38 -22.07 -66.73
N ASP A 76 2.24 -21.72 -67.30
CA ASP A 76 0.93 -22.11 -66.82
C ASP A 76 0.86 -23.63 -66.51
N PRO A 77 0.51 -24.03 -65.27
CA PRO A 77 0.41 -25.42 -64.87
C PRO A 77 -0.49 -26.27 -65.78
N THR A 78 -1.58 -25.73 -66.30
CA THR A 78 -2.50 -26.45 -67.21
C THR A 78 -1.84 -26.80 -68.54
N THR A 79 -0.93 -25.94 -69.03
CA THR A 79 -0.16 -26.15 -70.26
C THR A 79 0.91 -27.23 -70.05
N ILE A 80 1.58 -27.21 -68.89
CA ILE A 80 2.56 -28.23 -68.50
C ILE A 80 1.90 -29.59 -68.29
N ASN A 81 0.71 -29.63 -67.69
CA ASN A 81 0.00 -30.87 -67.36
C ASN A 81 -0.50 -31.64 -68.58
N LYS A 82 -0.75 -30.95 -69.69
CA LYS A 82 -1.07 -31.55 -71.00
C LYS A 82 0.16 -32.02 -71.78
N SER A 83 1.37 -31.68 -71.32
CA SER A 83 2.61 -31.99 -72.03
C SER A 83 3.18 -33.38 -71.72
N LYS A 84 4.03 -33.90 -72.61
CA LYS A 84 4.75 -35.17 -72.42
C LYS A 84 5.75 -35.13 -71.24
N LEU A 85 6.10 -33.95 -70.72
CA LEU A 85 7.06 -33.76 -69.62
C LEU A 85 6.66 -34.49 -68.33
N ARG A 86 5.36 -34.67 -68.08
CA ARG A 86 4.84 -35.37 -66.89
C ARG A 86 5.26 -36.85 -66.83
N ARG A 87 5.45 -37.52 -67.97
CA ARG A 87 5.70 -38.97 -68.05
C ARG A 87 7.18 -39.34 -68.03
N ILE A 88 8.07 -38.37 -68.18
CA ILE A 88 9.52 -38.56 -68.30
C ILE A 88 10.14 -38.69 -66.92
N LYS A 89 11.04 -39.65 -66.71
CA LYS A 89 11.72 -39.84 -65.42
C LYS A 89 12.76 -38.74 -65.18
N ALA A 90 13.03 -38.42 -63.91
CA ALA A 90 14.05 -37.42 -63.58
C ALA A 90 15.47 -37.84 -64.03
N SER A 91 15.70 -39.14 -64.21
CA SER A 91 16.95 -39.72 -64.73
C SER A 91 17.17 -39.48 -66.22
N GLU A 92 16.12 -39.14 -66.98
CA GLU A 92 16.20 -38.90 -68.44
C GLU A 92 16.50 -37.42 -68.73
N LEU A 93 17.62 -36.94 -68.17
CA LEU A 93 18.03 -35.53 -68.18
C LEU A 93 18.12 -34.93 -69.58
N ASP A 94 18.67 -35.64 -70.55
CA ASP A 94 18.84 -35.14 -71.92
C ASP A 94 17.49 -34.95 -72.63
N LEU A 95 16.52 -35.83 -72.35
CA LEU A 95 15.18 -35.73 -72.91
C LEU A 95 14.40 -34.57 -72.27
N LEU A 96 14.55 -34.37 -70.96
CA LEU A 96 13.96 -33.23 -70.24
C LEU A 96 14.53 -31.91 -70.72
N ARG A 97 15.85 -31.84 -70.96
CA ARG A 97 16.52 -30.65 -71.50
C ARG A 97 16.08 -30.32 -72.91
N ARG A 98 15.99 -31.32 -73.80
CA ARG A 98 15.50 -31.11 -75.19
C ARG A 98 14.09 -30.54 -75.22
N ILE A 99 13.15 -31.18 -74.50
CA ILE A 99 11.75 -30.74 -74.49
C ILE A 99 11.58 -29.42 -73.72
N GLY A 100 12.37 -29.21 -72.66
CA GLY A 100 12.39 -27.93 -71.94
C GLY A 100 12.85 -26.78 -72.82
N LYS A 101 13.90 -26.99 -73.64
CA LYS A 101 14.41 -26.00 -74.59
C LYS A 101 13.41 -25.68 -75.70
N GLU A 102 12.71 -26.69 -76.25
CA GLU A 102 11.62 -26.51 -77.21
C GLU A 102 10.46 -25.65 -76.66
N LYS A 103 10.26 -25.67 -75.34
CA LYS A 103 9.20 -24.92 -74.65
C LYS A 103 9.68 -23.60 -74.03
N GLY A 104 10.94 -23.22 -74.23
CA GLY A 104 11.53 -22.01 -73.66
C GLY A 104 11.55 -22.02 -72.13
N ILE A 105 11.76 -23.18 -71.50
CA ILE A 105 11.92 -23.34 -70.05
C ILE A 105 13.40 -23.19 -69.72
N ASP A 106 13.73 -22.44 -68.68
CA ASP A 106 15.09 -22.31 -68.13
C ASP A 106 15.31 -23.28 -66.95
N TRP A 107 14.29 -23.45 -66.11
CA TRP A 107 14.31 -24.37 -64.97
C TRP A 107 13.06 -25.24 -64.88
N LEU A 108 13.25 -26.54 -64.70
CA LEU A 108 12.19 -27.50 -64.49
C LEU A 108 12.22 -28.00 -63.04
N ILE A 109 11.11 -27.85 -62.32
CA ILE A 109 10.98 -28.29 -60.92
C ILE A 109 10.09 -29.54 -60.87
N LYS A 110 10.62 -30.62 -60.32
CA LYS A 110 9.88 -31.84 -59.96
C LYS A 110 9.78 -31.94 -58.45
N GLY A 111 8.61 -32.30 -57.93
CA GLY A 111 8.42 -32.42 -56.49
C GLY A 111 7.73 -33.72 -56.07
N SER A 112 8.04 -34.18 -54.86
CA SER A 112 7.24 -35.17 -54.14
C SER A 112 6.94 -34.71 -52.71
N LEU A 113 5.76 -35.08 -52.23
CA LEU A 113 5.36 -34.97 -50.84
C LEU A 113 5.23 -36.38 -50.26
N THR A 114 5.98 -36.68 -49.20
CA THR A 114 5.90 -37.97 -48.49
C THR A 114 5.47 -37.73 -47.06
N GLN A 115 4.38 -38.37 -46.60
CA GLN A 115 3.93 -38.26 -45.20
C GLN A 115 4.17 -39.57 -44.45
N ILE A 116 4.87 -39.50 -43.31
CA ILE A 116 5.11 -40.62 -42.40
C ILE A 116 4.65 -40.21 -40.99
N GLY A 117 3.57 -40.83 -40.52
CA GLY A 117 2.92 -40.45 -39.26
C GLY A 117 2.41 -39.01 -39.31
N LYS A 118 2.84 -38.18 -38.34
CA LYS A 118 2.48 -36.75 -38.28
C LYS A 118 3.41 -35.85 -39.10
N LYS A 119 4.62 -36.33 -39.42
CA LYS A 119 5.62 -35.58 -40.18
C LYS A 119 5.46 -35.79 -41.68
N PHE A 120 5.92 -34.82 -42.47
CA PHE A 120 6.01 -34.95 -43.92
C PHE A 120 7.33 -34.40 -44.46
N SER A 121 7.80 -34.91 -45.59
CA SER A 121 8.90 -34.35 -46.38
C SER A 121 8.38 -33.80 -47.70
N LEU A 122 8.92 -32.65 -48.10
CA LEU A 122 8.76 -32.05 -49.41
C LEU A 122 10.12 -32.09 -50.11
N ASP A 123 10.20 -32.89 -51.16
CA ASP A 123 11.45 -33.18 -51.86
C ASP A 123 11.35 -32.63 -53.28
N LEU A 124 12.13 -31.60 -53.59
CA LEU A 124 12.17 -30.94 -54.89
C LEU A 124 13.48 -31.28 -55.60
N THR A 125 13.39 -31.61 -56.89
CA THR A 125 14.53 -31.69 -57.81
C THR A 125 14.38 -30.58 -58.85
N ILE A 126 15.36 -29.67 -58.85
CA ILE A 126 15.41 -28.50 -59.72
C ILE A 126 16.42 -28.82 -60.83
N ILE A 127 15.96 -28.81 -62.07
CA ILE A 127 16.71 -29.24 -63.25
C ILE A 127 16.89 -28.03 -64.18
N PRO A 128 18.11 -27.50 -64.34
CA PRO A 128 18.38 -26.49 -65.35
C PRO A 128 18.32 -27.10 -66.75
N ILE A 129 17.70 -26.38 -67.68
CA ILE A 129 17.66 -26.77 -69.09
C ILE A 129 19.02 -26.49 -69.77
N SER A 130 19.77 -25.50 -69.29
CA SER A 130 21.17 -25.28 -69.68
C SER A 130 22.10 -26.40 -69.18
N THR A 131 23.11 -26.73 -70.00
CA THR A 131 24.15 -27.72 -69.68
C THR A 131 25.23 -27.18 -68.75
N GLU A 132 25.33 -25.85 -68.57
CA GLU A 132 26.34 -25.22 -67.71
C GLU A 132 26.05 -25.36 -66.22
N LYS A 133 24.77 -25.48 -65.86
CA LYS A 133 24.31 -25.64 -64.47
C LYS A 133 23.95 -27.10 -64.20
N ARG A 134 24.24 -27.61 -62.99
CA ARG A 134 23.90 -28.97 -62.56
C ARG A 134 22.54 -29.00 -61.85
N PRO A 135 21.74 -30.07 -62.00
CA PRO A 135 20.55 -30.27 -61.19
C PRO A 135 20.89 -30.31 -59.69
N PHE A 136 20.00 -29.78 -58.86
CA PHE A 136 20.14 -29.85 -57.40
C PHE A 136 18.80 -30.22 -56.76
N SER A 137 18.86 -30.76 -55.55
CA SER A 137 17.67 -31.11 -54.78
C SER A 137 17.56 -30.26 -53.52
N ILE A 138 16.31 -29.97 -53.13
CA ILE A 138 15.94 -29.29 -51.89
C ILE A 138 15.01 -30.23 -51.12
N PHE A 139 15.33 -30.46 -49.86
CA PHE A 139 14.60 -31.36 -48.97
C PHE A 139 14.13 -30.56 -47.75
N VAL A 140 12.82 -30.53 -47.50
CA VAL A 140 12.24 -29.79 -46.37
C VAL A 140 11.31 -30.70 -45.58
N VAL A 141 11.51 -30.78 -44.26
CA VAL A 141 10.70 -31.61 -43.36
C VAL A 141 9.77 -30.73 -42.54
N GLY A 142 8.49 -31.13 -42.44
CA GLY A 142 7.47 -30.50 -41.62
C GLY A 142 6.94 -31.42 -40.52
N ASP A 143 6.67 -30.87 -39.34
CA ASP A 143 6.18 -31.65 -38.20
C ASP A 143 4.67 -31.96 -38.25
N ARG A 144 3.88 -31.16 -38.99
CA ARG A 144 2.42 -31.34 -39.17
C ARG A 144 1.95 -30.79 -40.51
N ILE A 145 1.04 -31.51 -41.16
CA ILE A 145 0.54 -31.20 -42.51
C ILE A 145 -0.24 -29.88 -42.62
N ASP A 146 -0.82 -29.36 -41.53
CA ASP A 146 -1.52 -28.07 -41.52
C ASP A 146 -0.58 -26.87 -41.69
N LYS A 147 0.73 -27.05 -41.46
CA LYS A 147 1.76 -26.04 -41.73
C LYS A 147 2.31 -26.09 -43.16
N LEU A 148 1.74 -26.89 -44.05
CA LEU A 148 2.22 -27.10 -45.41
C LEU A 148 2.33 -25.81 -46.23
N ALA A 149 1.40 -24.86 -46.07
CA ALA A 149 1.47 -23.56 -46.74
C ALA A 149 2.71 -22.75 -46.32
N GLN A 150 3.04 -22.71 -45.02
CA GLN A 150 4.24 -22.02 -44.52
C GLN A 150 5.52 -22.68 -45.02
N ILE A 151 5.51 -24.02 -45.12
CA ILE A 151 6.64 -24.79 -45.63
C ILE A 151 6.84 -24.54 -47.13
N ILE A 152 5.76 -24.46 -47.91
CA ILE A 152 5.83 -24.09 -49.33
C ILE A 152 6.38 -22.67 -49.51
N ASP A 153 5.97 -21.71 -48.67
CA ASP A 153 6.48 -20.34 -48.72
C ASP A 153 7.99 -20.29 -48.47
N ARG A 154 8.48 -20.98 -47.43
CA ARG A 154 9.92 -21.10 -47.17
C ARG A 154 10.66 -21.79 -48.31
N THR A 155 10.07 -22.87 -48.84
CA THR A 155 10.68 -23.66 -49.93
C THR A 155 10.81 -22.83 -51.20
N ALA A 156 9.81 -22.01 -51.53
CA ALA A 156 9.87 -21.10 -52.68
C ALA A 156 11.03 -20.11 -52.54
N VAL A 157 11.20 -19.48 -51.37
CA VAL A 157 12.32 -18.58 -51.10
C VAL A 157 13.66 -19.29 -51.22
N THR A 158 13.79 -20.52 -50.69
CA THR A 158 15.02 -21.31 -50.82
C THR A 158 15.34 -21.65 -52.28
N VAL A 159 14.32 -22.04 -53.07
CA VAL A 159 14.45 -22.29 -54.51
C VAL A 159 14.91 -21.00 -55.22
N THR A 160 14.26 -19.87 -54.96
CA THR A 160 14.59 -18.56 -55.52
C THR A 160 16.04 -18.19 -55.25
N ASN A 161 16.45 -18.24 -53.98
CA ASN A 161 17.79 -17.87 -53.57
C ASN A 161 18.85 -18.78 -54.23
N ARG A 162 18.57 -20.07 -54.41
CA ARG A 162 19.50 -21.03 -55.03
C ARG A 162 19.58 -20.89 -56.55
N ILE A 163 18.47 -20.55 -57.21
CA ILE A 163 18.43 -20.22 -58.64
C ILE A 163 19.16 -18.90 -58.92
N LYS A 164 18.93 -17.87 -58.09
CA LYS A 164 19.53 -16.51 -58.21
C LYS A 164 20.96 -16.41 -57.63
N GLY A 165 21.48 -17.48 -57.02
CA GLY A 165 22.86 -17.50 -56.48
C GLY A 165 23.09 -16.66 -55.22
N ALA A 166 22.04 -16.40 -54.42
CA ALA A 166 22.17 -15.65 -53.17
C ALA A 166 22.86 -16.51 -52.09
N ILE A 167 23.88 -15.96 -51.44
CA ILE A 167 24.60 -16.61 -50.33
C ILE A 167 23.63 -16.80 -49.16
N GLN A 168 23.48 -18.04 -48.69
CA GLN A 168 22.60 -18.40 -47.58
C GLN A 168 23.40 -18.62 -46.29
N ILE A 169 22.72 -18.54 -45.15
CA ILE A 169 23.28 -18.93 -43.86
C ILE A 169 23.19 -20.46 -43.73
N ASP A 170 24.32 -21.14 -43.68
CA ASP A 170 24.37 -22.61 -43.57
C ASP A 170 24.15 -23.09 -42.12
N SER A 171 24.67 -22.32 -41.16
CA SER A 171 24.47 -22.55 -39.73
C SER A 171 24.65 -21.26 -38.94
N VAL A 172 23.95 -21.17 -37.81
CA VAL A 172 24.16 -20.14 -36.78
C VAL A 172 24.57 -20.85 -35.51
N SER A 173 25.66 -20.42 -34.89
CA SER A 173 26.14 -20.98 -33.62
C SER A 173 26.61 -19.88 -32.69
N VAL A 174 26.58 -20.17 -31.39
CA VAL A 174 27.09 -19.27 -30.35
C VAL A 174 28.29 -19.95 -29.69
N LYS A 175 29.36 -19.18 -29.45
CA LYS A 175 30.55 -19.65 -28.75
C LYS A 175 30.92 -18.67 -27.64
N GLY A 176 31.37 -19.19 -26.51
CA GLY A 176 31.86 -18.37 -25.38
C GLY A 176 30.85 -18.13 -24.26
N ASN A 177 29.58 -18.48 -24.47
CA ASN A 177 28.60 -18.56 -23.40
C ASN A 177 28.89 -19.75 -22.47
N LYS A 178 28.69 -19.55 -21.17
CA LYS A 178 28.92 -20.53 -20.11
C LYS A 178 27.69 -20.67 -19.22
N ARG A 179 27.07 -19.55 -18.83
CA ARG A 179 25.92 -19.51 -17.93
C ARG A 179 24.62 -19.20 -18.69
N ILE A 180 24.69 -18.43 -19.76
CA ILE A 180 23.54 -18.14 -20.60
C ILE A 180 23.38 -19.27 -21.61
N GLU A 181 22.21 -19.92 -21.61
CA GLU A 181 21.90 -21.00 -22.54
C GLU A 181 21.93 -20.52 -23.99
N THR A 182 22.51 -21.33 -24.88
CA THR A 182 22.63 -21.01 -26.31
C THR A 182 21.28 -20.71 -26.94
N ASP A 183 20.25 -21.47 -26.58
CA ASP A 183 18.89 -21.30 -27.12
C ASP A 183 18.27 -19.94 -26.75
N ALA A 184 18.60 -19.39 -25.58
CA ALA A 184 18.13 -18.07 -25.18
C ALA A 184 18.76 -16.94 -26.00
N ILE A 185 20.02 -17.12 -26.41
CA ILE A 185 20.75 -16.19 -27.30
C ILE A 185 20.21 -16.31 -28.71
N LEU A 186 19.98 -17.54 -29.19
CA LEU A 186 19.40 -17.80 -30.52
C LEU A 186 17.95 -17.30 -30.65
N ALA A 187 17.19 -17.26 -29.55
CA ALA A 187 15.84 -16.69 -29.53
C ALA A 187 15.83 -15.15 -29.64
N ALA A 188 16.93 -14.48 -29.35
CA ALA A 188 17.06 -13.02 -29.40
C ALA A 188 17.48 -12.48 -30.79
N ILE A 189 17.75 -13.36 -31.75
CA ILE A 189 18.25 -13.00 -33.10
C ILE A 189 17.28 -13.41 -34.21
N GLU A 190 17.31 -12.67 -35.32
CA GLU A 190 16.50 -12.91 -36.52
C GLU A 190 17.19 -13.88 -37.49
N SER A 191 18.52 -13.95 -37.50
CA SER A 191 19.29 -14.82 -38.39
C SER A 191 19.10 -16.31 -38.06
N GLN A 192 18.74 -17.10 -39.07
CA GLN A 192 18.50 -18.54 -38.96
C GLN A 192 19.09 -19.31 -40.15
N LYS A 193 19.33 -20.61 -39.96
CA LYS A 193 19.76 -21.52 -41.02
C LYS A 193 18.79 -21.48 -42.21
N GLY A 194 19.33 -21.31 -43.42
CA GLY A 194 18.60 -21.20 -44.69
C GLY A 194 18.11 -19.79 -45.04
N ALA A 195 18.26 -18.81 -44.13
CA ALA A 195 17.98 -17.41 -44.44
C ALA A 195 19.04 -16.81 -45.37
N LYS A 196 18.69 -15.70 -46.03
CA LYS A 196 19.65 -14.93 -46.83
C LYS A 196 20.72 -14.35 -45.91
N TYR A 197 21.99 -14.48 -46.30
CA TYR A 197 23.07 -13.78 -45.62
C TYR A 197 22.93 -12.27 -45.84
N ASP A 198 22.63 -11.53 -44.78
CA ASP A 198 22.44 -10.08 -44.79
C ASP A 198 23.24 -9.42 -43.64
N PRO A 199 24.29 -8.64 -43.95
CA PRO A 199 25.08 -7.93 -42.93
C PRO A 199 24.27 -6.99 -42.04
N ASP A 200 23.20 -6.37 -42.55
CA ASP A 200 22.39 -5.43 -41.77
C ASP A 200 21.55 -6.16 -40.70
N THR A 201 21.04 -7.34 -41.03
CA THR A 201 20.35 -8.23 -40.09
C THR A 201 21.33 -8.75 -39.03
N LEU A 202 22.55 -9.15 -39.43
CA LEU A 202 23.58 -9.57 -38.49
C LEU A 202 23.98 -8.46 -37.49
N ASN A 203 24.06 -7.22 -37.95
CA ASN A 203 24.31 -6.07 -37.07
C ASN A 203 23.15 -5.81 -36.09
N LYS A 204 21.89 -6.00 -36.52
CA LYS A 204 20.74 -5.94 -35.61
C LYS A 204 20.81 -7.05 -34.57
N ASP A 205 21.13 -8.26 -34.99
CA ASP A 205 21.26 -9.42 -34.12
C ASP A 205 22.35 -9.24 -33.06
N LEU A 206 23.53 -8.71 -33.43
CA LEU A 206 24.57 -8.35 -32.46
C LEU A 206 24.08 -7.33 -31.44
N ARG A 207 23.32 -6.30 -31.88
CA ARG A 207 22.73 -5.31 -30.96
C ARG A 207 21.70 -5.95 -30.04
N SER A 208 20.86 -6.85 -30.54
CA SER A 208 19.87 -7.57 -29.75
C SER A 208 20.54 -8.42 -28.66
N ILE A 209 21.61 -9.16 -29.01
CA ILE A 209 22.40 -9.93 -28.04
C ILE A 209 23.03 -9.00 -27.00
N TYR A 210 23.61 -7.87 -27.42
CA TYR A 210 24.20 -6.89 -26.50
C TYR A 210 23.15 -6.28 -25.54
N GLN A 211 21.93 -6.01 -26.04
CA GLN A 211 20.80 -5.49 -25.27
C GLN A 211 20.25 -6.46 -24.23
N MET A 212 20.52 -7.77 -24.35
CA MET A 212 20.24 -8.74 -23.28
C MET A 212 20.99 -8.37 -21.97
N GLY A 213 22.07 -7.58 -22.07
CA GLY A 213 22.78 -7.02 -20.92
C GLY A 213 23.77 -7.96 -20.24
N PHE A 214 23.84 -9.22 -20.66
CA PHE A 214 24.64 -10.28 -20.06
C PHE A 214 26.09 -10.36 -20.55
N PHE A 215 26.42 -9.71 -21.66
CA PHE A 215 27.71 -9.87 -22.33
C PHE A 215 28.54 -8.58 -22.30
N GLU A 216 29.84 -8.72 -22.07
CA GLU A 216 30.83 -7.64 -22.11
C GLU A 216 31.20 -7.32 -23.56
N ASP A 217 31.35 -8.36 -24.38
CA ASP A 217 31.68 -8.26 -25.79
C ASP A 217 30.86 -9.28 -26.60
N VAL A 218 30.47 -8.89 -27.80
CA VAL A 218 29.72 -9.71 -28.76
C VAL A 218 30.32 -9.47 -30.15
N GLN A 219 30.88 -10.50 -30.75
CA GLN A 219 31.50 -10.46 -32.06
C GLN A 219 30.80 -11.42 -33.01
N ILE A 220 30.81 -11.09 -34.30
CA ILE A 220 30.30 -11.96 -35.36
C ILE A 220 31.49 -12.43 -36.18
N GLU A 221 31.66 -13.74 -36.28
CA GLU A 221 32.58 -14.36 -37.23
C GLU A 221 31.78 -15.09 -38.31
N THR A 222 32.28 -15.02 -39.54
CA THR A 222 31.65 -15.71 -40.67
C THR A 222 32.67 -16.59 -41.38
N GLU A 223 32.35 -17.87 -41.53
CA GLU A 223 33.18 -18.84 -42.25
C GLU A 223 32.50 -19.27 -43.55
N GLU A 224 33.27 -19.45 -44.63
CA GLU A 224 32.73 -20.01 -45.87
C GLU A 224 32.53 -21.51 -45.74
N CYS A 225 31.37 -22.00 -46.17
CA CYS A 225 31.00 -23.41 -46.15
C CYS A 225 30.40 -23.81 -47.51
N PRO A 226 30.42 -25.11 -47.88
CA PRO A 226 29.84 -25.58 -49.15
C PRO A 226 28.36 -25.23 -49.36
N GLY A 227 27.62 -24.97 -48.28
CA GLY A 227 26.20 -24.57 -48.29
C GLY A 227 25.92 -23.07 -48.18
N GLY A 228 26.95 -22.21 -48.04
CA GLY A 228 26.80 -20.77 -47.82
C GLY A 228 27.80 -20.22 -46.79
N LYS A 229 27.36 -19.32 -45.91
CA LYS A 229 28.17 -18.80 -44.80
C LYS A 229 27.70 -19.37 -43.46
N SER A 230 28.65 -19.85 -42.65
CA SER A 230 28.40 -20.17 -41.24
C SER A 230 28.61 -18.93 -40.40
N VAL A 231 27.63 -18.55 -39.58
CA VAL A 231 27.67 -17.38 -38.71
C VAL A 231 27.90 -17.84 -37.26
N ILE A 232 28.94 -17.32 -36.63
CA ILE A 232 29.33 -17.64 -35.26
C ILE A 232 29.27 -16.36 -34.43
N PHE A 233 28.37 -16.31 -33.46
CA PHE A 233 28.35 -15.25 -32.46
C PHE A 233 29.31 -15.64 -31.33
N LYS A 234 30.46 -14.96 -31.24
CA LYS A 234 31.37 -15.07 -30.10
C LYS A 234 30.94 -14.10 -29.02
N VAL A 235 30.60 -14.62 -27.84
CA VAL A 235 30.16 -13.82 -26.70
C VAL A 235 31.11 -13.97 -25.53
N SER A 236 31.40 -12.87 -24.87
CA SER A 236 32.09 -12.86 -23.56
C SER A 236 31.09 -12.46 -22.50
N GLU A 237 30.73 -13.37 -21.59
CA GLU A 237 29.79 -13.08 -20.50
C GLU A 237 30.40 -12.11 -19.47
N LYS A 238 29.61 -11.12 -19.04
CA LYS A 238 29.99 -10.26 -17.92
C LYS A 238 30.15 -11.10 -16.65
N PRO A 239 31.12 -10.77 -15.79
CA PRO A 239 31.28 -11.49 -14.54
C PRO A 239 30.10 -11.21 -13.59
N SER A 240 29.78 -12.20 -12.75
CA SER A 240 28.80 -12.04 -11.67
C SER A 240 29.46 -11.65 -10.35
N ILE A 241 28.71 -11.00 -9.48
CA ILE A 241 29.20 -10.58 -8.15
C ILE A 241 29.16 -11.78 -7.20
N GLY A 242 30.27 -12.50 -7.06
CA GLY A 242 30.38 -13.66 -6.17
C GLY A 242 30.49 -13.26 -4.70
N LYS A 243 31.15 -12.13 -4.42
CA LYS A 243 31.34 -11.62 -3.06
C LYS A 243 31.23 -10.09 -3.01
N ILE A 244 30.62 -9.59 -1.95
CA ILE A 244 30.62 -8.16 -1.62
C ILE A 244 31.32 -8.00 -0.27
N LYS A 245 32.28 -7.07 -0.18
CA LYS A 245 32.99 -6.73 1.06
C LYS A 245 32.89 -5.22 1.29
N LEU A 246 32.61 -4.83 2.53
CA LEU A 246 32.74 -3.46 3.00
C LEU A 246 33.97 -3.41 3.91
N LEU A 247 34.90 -2.49 3.64
CA LEU A 247 36.10 -2.28 4.42
C LEU A 247 36.05 -0.88 5.03
N GLY A 248 36.47 -0.73 6.29
CA GLY A 248 36.52 0.57 6.97
C GLY A 248 35.24 0.98 7.71
N THR A 249 34.29 0.06 7.87
CA THR A 249 33.04 0.24 8.64
C THR A 249 33.31 0.07 10.14
N LYS A 250 33.72 1.14 10.84
CA LYS A 250 33.97 1.13 12.30
C LYS A 250 32.86 1.79 13.10
N LYS A 251 32.11 2.71 12.49
CA LYS A 251 31.10 3.55 13.13
C LYS A 251 29.67 3.05 12.92
N ILE A 252 29.41 2.35 11.81
CA ILE A 252 28.10 1.73 11.50
C ILE A 252 28.30 0.22 11.29
N ASP A 253 27.33 -0.59 11.76
CA ASP A 253 27.38 -2.04 11.59
C ASP A 253 27.35 -2.42 10.11
N GLN A 254 28.20 -3.37 9.73
CA GLN A 254 28.32 -3.83 8.35
C GLN A 254 27.03 -4.48 7.82
N LYS A 255 26.25 -5.15 8.69
CA LYS A 255 24.98 -5.78 8.30
C LYS A 255 23.96 -4.73 7.86
N ASP A 256 23.85 -3.64 8.60
CA ASP A 256 22.94 -2.54 8.27
C ASP A 256 23.30 -1.96 6.90
N LEU A 257 24.58 -1.68 6.66
CA LEU A 257 25.05 -1.13 5.38
C LEU A 257 24.81 -2.07 4.20
N MET A 258 24.87 -3.39 4.41
CA MET A 258 24.62 -4.37 3.34
C MET A 258 23.18 -4.32 2.82
N GLU A 259 22.20 -3.95 3.64
CA GLU A 259 20.80 -3.82 3.21
C GLU A 259 20.60 -2.66 2.22
N PHE A 260 21.37 -1.58 2.36
CA PHE A 260 21.25 -0.38 1.53
C PHE A 260 21.98 -0.46 0.18
N LEU A 261 22.82 -1.48 -0.04
CA LEU A 261 23.55 -1.68 -1.30
C LEU A 261 22.63 -1.88 -2.50
N GLY A 262 21.47 -2.54 -2.31
CA GLY A 262 20.53 -2.92 -3.40
C GLY A 262 21.17 -3.68 -4.57
N ILE A 263 22.36 -4.25 -4.35
CA ILE A 263 23.04 -5.17 -5.25
C ILE A 263 22.98 -6.53 -4.58
N LYS A 264 22.52 -7.54 -5.33
CA LYS A 264 22.40 -8.90 -4.80
C LYS A 264 23.65 -9.69 -5.15
N LYS A 265 24.03 -10.63 -4.28
CA LYS A 265 25.02 -11.65 -4.63
C LYS A 265 24.53 -12.43 -5.86
N TYR A 266 25.48 -12.85 -6.70
CA TYR A 266 25.28 -13.57 -7.96
C TYR A 266 24.59 -12.77 -9.07
N SER A 267 24.27 -11.47 -8.86
CA SER A 267 23.83 -10.61 -9.96
C SER A 267 25.00 -10.27 -10.88
N ILE A 268 24.70 -10.00 -12.15
CA ILE A 268 25.69 -9.56 -13.13
C ILE A 268 26.17 -8.15 -12.80
N ILE A 269 27.47 -7.92 -12.98
CA ILE A 269 28.05 -6.62 -12.70
C ILE A 269 27.42 -5.52 -13.55
N ASN A 270 27.00 -4.44 -12.89
CA ASN A 270 26.40 -3.28 -13.55
C ASN A 270 26.98 -1.99 -12.95
N ARG A 271 27.74 -1.23 -13.76
CA ARG A 271 28.40 0.01 -13.31
C ARG A 271 27.42 1.07 -12.80
N LYS A 272 26.21 1.16 -13.39
CA LYS A 272 25.18 2.08 -12.91
C LYS A 272 24.68 1.66 -11.53
N ALA A 273 24.38 0.38 -11.34
CA ALA A 273 23.94 -0.14 -10.04
C ALA A 273 25.01 0.04 -8.94
N ILE A 274 26.30 -0.09 -9.28
CA ILE A 274 27.42 0.18 -8.36
C ILE A 274 27.43 1.66 -7.94
N LYS A 275 27.30 2.60 -8.89
CA LYS A 275 27.21 4.03 -8.58
C LYS A 275 25.99 4.36 -7.72
N ASP A 276 24.82 3.83 -8.08
CA ASP A 276 23.57 4.02 -7.33
C ASP A 276 23.68 3.42 -5.91
N SER A 277 24.45 2.35 -5.73
CA SER A 277 24.76 1.76 -4.43
C SER A 277 25.67 2.66 -3.60
N ILE A 278 26.69 3.28 -4.21
CA ILE A 278 27.59 4.22 -3.52
C ILE A 278 26.79 5.43 -3.02
N GLU A 279 25.93 6.01 -3.85
CA GLU A 279 25.10 7.14 -3.44
C GLU A 279 24.14 6.78 -2.31
N ARG A 280 23.50 5.59 -2.36
CA ARG A 280 22.66 5.12 -1.25
C ARG A 280 23.42 4.90 0.06
N LEU A 281 24.64 4.38 -0.01
CA LEU A 281 25.51 4.26 1.16
C LEU A 281 25.88 5.65 1.71
N LYS A 282 26.30 6.58 0.85
CA LYS A 282 26.60 7.96 1.25
C LYS A 282 25.40 8.62 1.91
N ASP A 283 24.22 8.52 1.31
CA ASP A 283 22.97 9.04 1.87
C ASP A 283 22.70 8.47 3.27
N HIS A 284 22.90 7.16 3.47
CA HIS A 284 22.75 6.55 4.79
C HIS A 284 23.77 7.06 5.81
N TYR A 285 25.04 7.21 5.40
CA TYR A 285 26.06 7.81 6.25
C TYR A 285 25.74 9.28 6.59
N HIS A 286 25.26 10.06 5.62
CA HIS A 286 24.80 11.44 5.82
C HIS A 286 23.67 11.50 6.85
N GLN A 287 22.66 10.63 6.75
CA GLN A 287 21.57 10.52 7.72
C GLN A 287 22.06 10.24 9.15
N LYS A 288 23.18 9.53 9.30
CA LYS A 288 23.82 9.25 10.59
C LYS A 288 24.82 10.33 11.04
N GLY A 289 24.99 11.40 10.25
CA GLY A 289 25.82 12.56 10.55
C GLY A 289 27.24 12.51 9.97
N TYR A 290 27.56 11.59 9.07
CA TYR A 290 28.90 11.39 8.50
C TYR A 290 29.00 11.98 7.08
N TYR A 291 29.11 13.32 6.97
CA TYR A 291 29.10 14.04 5.68
C TYR A 291 30.41 13.97 4.89
N HIS A 292 31.51 13.63 5.55
CA HIS A 292 32.83 13.51 4.93
C HIS A 292 33.15 12.06 4.58
N VAL A 293 32.12 11.26 4.30
CA VAL A 293 32.30 9.86 3.94
C VAL A 293 32.88 9.76 2.53
N GLU A 294 34.01 9.09 2.40
CA GLU A 294 34.58 8.72 1.09
C GLU A 294 34.36 7.23 0.86
N ILE A 295 33.74 6.87 -0.27
CA ILE A 295 33.52 5.48 -0.66
C ILE A 295 34.16 5.28 -2.03
N ILE A 296 35.15 4.38 -2.08
CA ILE A 296 35.86 4.01 -3.31
C ILE A 296 35.54 2.54 -3.60
N GLU A 297 35.07 2.24 -4.81
CA GLU A 297 34.89 0.86 -5.27
C GLU A 297 36.19 0.26 -5.81
N ARG A 298 36.40 -1.02 -5.51
CA ARG A 298 37.44 -1.86 -6.11
C ARG A 298 36.81 -3.17 -6.55
N ILE A 299 37.16 -3.62 -7.75
CA ILE A 299 36.71 -4.89 -8.31
C ILE A 299 37.94 -5.81 -8.38
N GLU A 300 37.84 -6.99 -7.80
CA GLU A 300 38.89 -8.02 -7.85
C GLU A 300 38.32 -9.28 -8.53
N ASP A 301 39.06 -9.85 -9.47
CA ASP A 301 38.63 -11.05 -10.18
C ASP A 301 38.66 -12.28 -9.27
N LEU A 302 37.67 -13.15 -9.43
CA LEU A 302 37.54 -14.44 -8.76
C LEU A 302 37.47 -15.57 -9.80
N PRO A 303 37.78 -16.82 -9.40
CA PRO A 303 37.55 -17.98 -10.25
C PRO A 303 36.09 -18.06 -10.75
N ASN A 304 35.85 -18.76 -11.87
CA ASN A 304 34.53 -19.02 -12.46
C ASN A 304 33.78 -17.80 -13.04
N ASN A 305 34.52 -16.81 -13.58
CA ASN A 305 33.95 -15.57 -14.14
C ASN A 305 33.13 -14.80 -13.10
N GLU A 306 33.68 -14.68 -11.90
CA GLU A 306 33.10 -13.93 -10.80
C GLU A 306 34.01 -12.78 -10.40
N VAL A 307 33.43 -11.79 -9.71
CA VAL A 307 34.19 -10.69 -9.12
C VAL A 307 33.82 -10.50 -7.66
N ALA A 308 34.80 -10.06 -6.87
CA ALA A 308 34.61 -9.49 -5.55
C ALA A 308 34.44 -7.96 -5.69
N LEU A 309 33.28 -7.45 -5.29
CA LEU A 309 33.03 -6.01 -5.20
C LEU A 309 33.39 -5.53 -3.80
N ILE A 310 34.41 -4.70 -3.71
CA ILE A 310 34.96 -4.20 -2.45
C ILE A 310 34.69 -2.71 -2.37
N TYR A 311 33.96 -2.28 -1.34
CA TYR A 311 33.81 -0.86 -1.02
C TYR A 311 34.78 -0.50 0.09
N GLN A 312 35.72 0.39 -0.20
CA GLN A 312 36.61 1.00 0.78
C GLN A 312 35.98 2.29 1.29
N ILE A 313 35.53 2.26 2.54
CA ILE A 313 34.80 3.35 3.17
C ILE A 313 35.71 4.04 4.18
N LYS A 314 35.89 5.36 4.04
CA LYS A 314 36.42 6.22 5.08
C LYS A 314 35.27 7.02 5.65
N GLU A 315 34.83 6.69 6.86
CA GLU A 315 33.58 7.21 7.43
C GLU A 315 33.66 8.68 7.85
N GLY A 316 34.86 9.19 8.13
CA GLY A 316 35.03 10.56 8.65
C GLY A 316 34.48 10.76 10.06
N ASP A 317 34.49 12.00 10.52
CA ASP A 317 33.93 12.39 11.83
C ASP A 317 32.45 12.76 11.72
N LYS A 318 31.72 12.51 12.80
CA LYS A 318 30.31 12.84 12.91
C LYS A 318 30.14 14.35 13.10
N VAL A 319 29.39 14.99 12.22
CA VAL A 319 29.11 16.43 12.24
C VAL A 319 27.64 16.67 12.54
N TYR A 320 27.34 17.76 13.25
CA TYR A 320 25.99 18.18 13.57
C TYR A 320 25.68 19.56 12.98
N ILE A 321 24.41 19.82 12.71
CA ILE A 321 23.89 21.17 12.44
C ILE A 321 24.07 21.97 13.72
N LYS A 322 24.96 22.96 13.66
CA LYS A 322 25.17 23.90 14.77
C LYS A 322 24.16 25.03 14.70
N GLU A 323 23.86 25.50 13.49
CA GLU A 323 23.06 26.69 13.29
C GLU A 323 22.31 26.67 11.96
N ILE A 324 21.05 27.12 11.99
CA ILE A 324 20.22 27.40 10.84
C ILE A 324 19.92 28.89 10.87
N ARG A 325 20.23 29.60 9.78
CA ARG A 325 20.03 31.05 9.66
C ARG A 325 19.15 31.37 8.48
N PHE A 326 18.30 32.36 8.63
CA PHE A 326 17.52 32.93 7.55
C PHE A 326 18.04 34.32 7.19
N ILE A 327 18.01 34.65 5.90
CA ILE A 327 18.42 35.97 5.40
C ILE A 327 17.29 36.53 4.55
N GLY A 328 16.76 37.68 4.93
CA GLY A 328 15.72 38.40 4.18
C GLY A 328 14.29 38.16 4.65
N ASN A 329 14.11 37.39 5.73
CA ASN A 329 12.90 37.42 6.54
C ASN A 329 12.84 38.72 7.36
N VAL A 330 11.68 39.37 7.39
CA VAL A 330 11.46 40.66 8.07
C VAL A 330 10.20 40.59 8.93
N GLU A 331 9.11 40.03 8.40
CA GLU A 331 7.87 39.91 9.17
C GLU A 331 7.92 38.76 10.19
N PHE A 332 8.56 37.65 9.82
CA PHE A 332 8.69 36.46 10.68
C PHE A 332 10.14 36.31 11.13
N ASP A 333 10.34 35.99 12.41
CA ASP A 333 11.68 35.76 12.94
C ASP A 333 12.22 34.37 12.57
N ASP A 334 13.50 34.15 12.85
CA ASP A 334 14.15 32.88 12.52
C ASP A 334 13.51 31.70 13.28
N ASP A 335 13.00 31.93 14.49
CA ASP A 335 12.44 30.88 15.34
C ASP A 335 11.07 30.42 14.83
N ASP A 336 10.21 31.35 14.36
CA ASP A 336 8.96 31.05 13.65
C ASP A 336 9.19 30.11 12.47
N LEU A 337 10.29 30.32 11.74
CA LEU A 337 10.64 29.51 10.57
C LEU A 337 11.28 28.17 10.96
N LYS A 338 12.11 28.13 12.02
CA LYS A 338 12.69 26.89 12.56
C LYS A 338 11.62 25.94 13.06
N ASP A 339 10.58 26.45 13.72
CA ASP A 339 9.47 25.63 14.26
C ASP A 339 8.67 24.88 13.18
N LEU A 340 8.74 25.33 11.92
CA LEU A 340 8.12 24.66 10.78
C LEU A 340 8.97 23.51 10.22
N MET A 341 10.27 23.48 10.53
CA MET A 341 11.23 22.53 9.97
C MET A 341 11.21 21.19 10.71
N GLU A 342 11.49 20.11 9.99
CA GLU A 342 11.77 18.80 10.56
C GLU A 342 13.24 18.66 10.99
N ILE A 343 14.16 19.31 10.28
CA ILE A 343 15.55 19.38 10.75
C ILE A 343 15.67 20.43 11.85
N SER A 344 16.56 20.20 12.80
CA SER A 344 16.82 21.14 13.87
C SER A 344 18.31 21.21 14.19
N GLU A 345 18.70 22.28 14.85
CA GLU A 345 20.04 22.45 15.43
C GLU A 345 20.30 21.42 16.54
N LYS A 346 21.57 21.21 16.86
CA LYS A 346 22.00 20.32 17.95
C LYS A 346 21.60 20.90 19.31
N GLY A 347 20.55 20.34 19.91
CA GLY A 347 20.13 20.66 21.28
C GLY A 347 20.85 19.86 22.38
N PHE A 348 20.59 20.22 23.64
CA PHE A 348 21.14 19.56 24.83
C PHE A 348 20.78 18.06 24.91
N PHE A 349 19.58 17.68 24.46
CA PHE A 349 19.10 16.28 24.42
C PHE A 349 19.30 15.58 23.08
N SER A 350 20.16 16.09 22.19
CA SER A 350 20.42 15.51 20.86
C SER A 350 20.86 14.03 20.88
N PHE A 351 21.41 13.55 22.01
CA PHE A 351 21.73 12.14 22.22
C PHE A 351 20.50 11.21 22.33
N LEU A 352 19.33 11.76 22.65
CA LEU A 352 18.05 11.03 22.80
C LEU A 352 17.09 11.30 21.63
N THR A 353 17.08 12.52 21.10
CA THR A 353 16.14 12.97 20.05
C THR A 353 16.69 12.79 18.63
N GLU A 354 17.94 12.38 18.47
CA GLU A 354 18.65 12.34 17.17
C GLU A 354 18.65 13.71 16.43
N SER A 355 18.43 14.82 17.14
CA SER A 355 18.41 16.17 16.58
C SER A 355 19.83 16.67 16.23
N GLY A 356 19.93 17.57 15.26
CA GLY A 356 21.21 18.05 14.73
C GLY A 356 21.76 17.23 13.57
N HIS A 357 21.03 16.24 13.04
CA HIS A 357 21.39 15.53 11.81
C HIS A 357 20.75 16.21 10.59
N LEU A 358 21.56 16.49 9.57
CA LEU A 358 21.12 16.96 8.27
C LEU A 358 20.70 15.78 7.39
N ASP A 359 19.40 15.65 7.18
CA ASP A 359 18.84 14.87 6.08
C ASP A 359 18.45 15.85 4.95
N ARG A 360 19.09 15.72 3.78
CA ARG A 360 18.85 16.61 2.64
C ARG A 360 17.39 16.57 2.15
N LYS A 361 16.75 15.40 2.17
CA LYS A 361 15.35 15.27 1.73
C LYS A 361 14.40 15.96 2.69
N LYS A 362 14.68 15.88 3.99
CA LYS A 362 13.92 16.64 5.00
C LYS A 362 14.11 18.13 4.82
N LEU A 363 15.35 18.59 4.64
CA LEU A 363 15.66 20.00 4.39
C LEU A 363 14.93 20.52 3.14
N GLU A 364 14.96 19.79 2.02
CA GLU A 364 14.19 20.16 0.82
C GLU A 364 12.69 20.28 1.12
N GLY A 365 12.14 19.33 1.88
CA GLY A 365 10.76 19.39 2.37
C GLY A 365 10.48 20.62 3.23
N ASP A 366 11.41 20.99 4.10
CA ASP A 366 11.31 22.15 4.99
C ASP A 366 11.31 23.47 4.20
N ILE A 367 12.10 23.58 3.13
CA ILE A 367 12.03 24.72 2.20
C ILE A 367 10.62 24.87 1.60
N PHE A 368 9.98 23.76 1.21
CA PHE A 368 8.60 23.80 0.72
C PHE A 368 7.59 24.20 1.80
N LYS A 369 7.78 23.77 3.06
CA LYS A 369 6.93 24.16 4.19
C LYS A 369 7.03 25.65 4.46
N ILE A 370 8.24 26.20 4.52
CA ILE A 370 8.49 27.63 4.73
C ILE A 370 7.83 28.43 3.60
N LYS A 371 8.05 28.06 2.34
CA LYS A 371 7.38 28.70 1.20
C LYS A 371 5.86 28.65 1.31
N SER A 372 5.31 27.51 1.73
CA SER A 372 3.86 27.34 1.91
C SER A 372 3.33 28.18 3.07
N PHE A 373 4.09 28.31 4.17
CA PHE A 373 3.75 29.16 5.31
C PHE A 373 3.62 30.63 4.90
N TYR A 374 4.58 31.17 4.15
CA TYR A 374 4.47 32.53 3.60
C TYR A 374 3.23 32.68 2.70
N GLN A 375 2.99 31.74 1.78
CA GLN A 375 1.81 31.76 0.90
C GLN A 375 0.47 31.60 1.65
N ASN A 376 0.48 30.99 2.83
CA ASN A 376 -0.69 30.87 3.69
C ASN A 376 -0.94 32.15 4.52
N ASN A 377 0.06 33.02 4.65
CA ASN A 377 -0.01 34.29 5.37
C ASN A 377 -0.05 35.52 4.43
N GLY A 378 -0.48 35.35 3.18
CA GLY A 378 -0.69 36.46 2.24
C GLY A 378 0.46 36.76 1.29
N TYR A 379 1.62 36.12 1.44
CA TYR A 379 2.82 36.41 0.64
C TYR A 379 2.87 35.53 -0.62
N ILE A 380 2.07 35.88 -1.62
CA ILE A 380 1.90 35.10 -2.86
C ILE A 380 3.21 34.96 -3.63
N LYS A 381 3.99 36.06 -3.66
CA LYS A 381 5.24 36.19 -4.40
C LYS A 381 6.47 35.76 -3.61
N ALA A 382 6.30 35.19 -2.41
CA ALA A 382 7.40 34.72 -1.58
C ALA A 382 8.26 33.69 -2.33
N ARG A 383 9.58 33.88 -2.24
CA ARG A 383 10.59 32.97 -2.79
C ARG A 383 11.54 32.56 -1.68
N VAL A 384 11.73 31.26 -1.55
CA VAL A 384 12.74 30.68 -0.67
C VAL A 384 13.83 30.10 -1.58
N GLY A 385 15.07 30.55 -1.39
CA GLY A 385 16.22 30.12 -2.15
C GLY A 385 16.67 28.71 -1.77
N GLU A 386 17.59 28.16 -2.55
CA GLU A 386 18.25 26.89 -2.18
C GLU A 386 19.11 27.11 -0.92
N PRO A 387 19.11 26.14 0.02
CA PRO A 387 19.89 26.24 1.24
C PRO A 387 21.40 26.16 0.93
N ASP A 388 22.16 27.15 1.40
CA ASP A 388 23.62 27.11 1.37
C ASP A 388 24.14 26.40 2.63
N ILE A 389 24.88 25.31 2.44
CA ILE A 389 25.36 24.46 3.53
C ILE A 389 26.87 24.60 3.61
N SER A 390 27.34 25.31 4.64
CA SER A 390 28.76 25.48 4.91
C SER A 390 29.21 24.60 6.07
N TYR A 391 30.42 24.06 5.96
CA TYR A 391 31.07 23.28 7.01
C TYR A 391 32.34 23.99 7.48
N LYS A 392 32.51 24.10 8.80
CA LYS A 392 33.77 24.50 9.42
C LYS A 392 34.14 23.50 10.51
N LYS A 393 35.41 23.11 10.53
CA LYS A 393 35.95 22.04 11.39
C LYS A 393 35.65 22.22 12.90
N ASP A 394 35.54 23.48 13.36
CA ASP A 394 35.25 23.82 14.76
C ASP A 394 33.84 24.40 14.99
N GLU A 395 33.08 24.68 13.92
CA GLU A 395 31.72 25.28 14.00
C GLU A 395 30.61 24.33 13.49
N GLY A 396 30.91 23.09 13.10
CA GLY A 396 29.89 22.16 12.61
C GLY A 396 29.29 22.60 11.27
N LEU A 397 28.05 22.18 10.99
CA LEU A 397 27.31 22.59 9.79
C LEU A 397 26.49 23.86 10.08
N ILE A 398 26.58 24.85 9.19
CA ILE A 398 25.76 26.06 9.20
C ILE A 398 24.93 26.06 7.92
N ILE A 399 23.61 26.11 8.06
CA ILE A 399 22.66 26.14 6.94
C ILE A 399 22.11 27.55 6.82
N THR A 400 22.27 28.17 5.66
CA THR A 400 21.77 29.53 5.38
C THR A 400 20.69 29.47 4.32
N ILE A 401 19.50 29.98 4.63
CA ILE A 401 18.35 29.97 3.73
C ILE A 401 17.97 31.41 3.41
N THR A 402 18.13 31.80 2.14
CA THR A 402 17.76 33.15 1.68
C THR A 402 16.27 33.21 1.34
N ILE A 403 15.57 34.20 1.88
CA ILE A 403 14.14 34.42 1.70
C ILE A 403 13.91 35.79 1.07
N ASN A 404 12.99 35.86 0.12
CA ASN A 404 12.38 37.09 -0.36
C ASN A 404 10.89 36.98 -0.10
N GLU A 405 10.38 37.67 0.92
CA GLU A 405 8.99 37.58 1.35
C GLU A 405 8.03 38.12 0.29
N GLY A 406 8.42 39.21 -0.38
CA GLY A 406 7.53 39.99 -1.25
C GLY A 406 6.44 40.73 -0.46
N PRO A 407 5.52 41.44 -1.14
CA PRO A 407 4.42 42.11 -0.45
C PRO A 407 3.32 41.13 -0.04
N GLN A 408 2.62 41.48 1.05
CA GLN A 408 1.45 40.73 1.53
C GLN A 408 0.19 41.18 0.80
N TYR A 409 -0.61 40.22 0.32
CA TYR A 409 -1.84 40.49 -0.43
C TYR A 409 -3.09 40.26 0.42
N ALA A 410 -3.98 41.25 0.44
CA ALA A 410 -5.30 41.17 1.07
C ALA A 410 -6.36 40.55 0.14
N ILE A 411 -7.37 39.88 0.69
CA ILE A 411 -8.52 39.42 -0.11
C ILE A 411 -9.41 40.63 -0.43
N ALA A 412 -9.70 40.87 -1.71
CA ALA A 412 -10.61 41.92 -2.16
C ALA A 412 -12.00 41.37 -2.47
N LYS A 413 -12.09 40.36 -3.33
CA LYS A 413 -13.36 39.76 -3.74
C LYS A 413 -13.27 38.24 -3.81
N VAL A 414 -14.30 37.58 -3.30
CA VAL A 414 -14.48 36.12 -3.44
C VAL A 414 -15.74 35.88 -4.26
N SER A 415 -15.69 34.95 -5.21
CA SER A 415 -16.83 34.62 -6.07
C SER A 415 -16.83 33.15 -6.48
N VAL A 416 -18.01 32.63 -6.81
CA VAL A 416 -18.21 31.27 -7.33
C VAL A 416 -18.97 31.37 -8.63
N GLU A 417 -18.51 30.68 -9.68
CA GLU A 417 -19.12 30.71 -11.01
C GLU A 417 -19.08 29.33 -11.68
N GLY A 418 -19.82 29.19 -12.79
CA GLY A 418 -19.86 27.97 -13.60
C GLY A 418 -21.16 27.20 -13.45
N ASP A 419 -21.09 25.86 -13.42
CA ASP A 419 -22.25 24.98 -13.45
C ASP A 419 -22.89 24.79 -12.07
N LEU A 420 -23.50 25.83 -11.52
CA LEU A 420 -23.99 25.81 -10.13
C LEU A 420 -25.19 24.87 -9.94
N ILE A 421 -25.13 24.02 -8.92
CA ILE A 421 -26.25 23.12 -8.53
C ILE A 421 -27.02 23.59 -7.29
N LYS A 422 -26.52 24.63 -6.63
CA LYS A 422 -27.05 25.27 -5.42
C LYS A 422 -26.98 26.78 -5.59
N ASP A 423 -27.65 27.51 -4.71
CA ASP A 423 -27.62 28.97 -4.70
C ASP A 423 -26.20 29.50 -4.43
N VAL A 424 -25.85 30.63 -5.06
CA VAL A 424 -24.53 31.25 -4.92
C VAL A 424 -24.26 31.62 -3.46
N ASP A 425 -25.26 32.10 -2.73
CA ASP A 425 -25.11 32.51 -1.34
C ASP A 425 -24.81 31.31 -0.42
N GLU A 426 -25.42 30.15 -0.68
CA GLU A 426 -25.14 28.91 0.05
C GLU A 426 -23.69 28.44 -0.19
N LEU A 427 -23.24 28.46 -1.45
CA LEU A 427 -21.87 28.09 -1.80
C LEU A 427 -20.86 29.10 -1.25
N TYR A 428 -21.20 30.39 -1.25
CA TYR A 428 -20.37 31.46 -0.71
C TYR A 428 -20.19 31.32 0.82
N GLN A 429 -21.27 31.01 1.55
CA GLN A 429 -21.20 30.79 3.01
C GLN A 429 -20.37 29.57 3.40
N ALA A 430 -20.24 28.59 2.51
CA ALA A 430 -19.39 27.41 2.72
C ALA A 430 -17.89 27.71 2.62
N LEU A 431 -17.50 28.82 1.96
CA LEU A 431 -16.10 29.21 1.76
C LEU A 431 -15.50 29.83 3.01
N LYS A 432 -14.41 29.24 3.52
CA LYS A 432 -13.68 29.77 4.67
C LYS A 432 -12.84 30.98 4.32
N ILE A 433 -12.37 31.10 3.07
CA ILE A 433 -11.55 32.24 2.62
C ILE A 433 -12.29 33.58 2.77
N THR A 434 -13.62 33.58 2.80
CA THR A 434 -14.45 34.78 3.02
C THR A 434 -14.27 35.40 4.41
N LYS A 435 -13.72 34.65 5.37
CA LYS A 435 -13.45 35.09 6.74
C LYS A 435 -11.98 35.49 6.95
N GLU A 436 -11.13 35.24 5.96
CA GLU A 436 -9.72 35.60 6.00
C GLU A 436 -9.52 37.04 5.52
N LYS A 437 -8.60 37.76 6.19
CA LYS A 437 -8.24 39.12 5.77
C LYS A 437 -7.20 39.12 4.63
N VAL A 438 -6.33 38.13 4.64
CA VAL A 438 -5.21 37.99 3.70
C VAL A 438 -5.35 36.72 2.88
N TYR A 439 -4.64 36.68 1.76
CA TYR A 439 -4.60 35.48 0.93
C TYR A 439 -4.05 34.27 1.72
N ASN A 440 -4.77 33.16 1.68
CA ASN A 440 -4.33 31.92 2.30
C ASN A 440 -4.52 30.75 1.32
N ARG A 441 -3.39 30.27 0.78
CA ARG A 441 -3.39 29.19 -0.23
C ARG A 441 -4.03 27.90 0.27
N GLU A 442 -3.74 27.51 1.50
CA GLU A 442 -4.28 26.27 2.10
C GLU A 442 -5.80 26.36 2.27
N VAL A 443 -6.31 27.51 2.74
CA VAL A 443 -7.75 27.74 2.86
C VAL A 443 -8.43 27.67 1.49
N ILE A 444 -7.85 28.29 0.45
CA ILE A 444 -8.40 28.24 -0.92
C ILE A 444 -8.46 26.81 -1.46
N ARG A 445 -7.40 26.04 -1.24
CA ARG A 445 -7.37 24.63 -1.64
C ARG A 445 -8.41 23.81 -0.86
N SER A 446 -8.54 24.02 0.44
CA SER A 446 -9.56 23.38 1.28
C SER A 446 -10.97 23.73 0.83
N ASP A 447 -11.21 24.98 0.44
CA ASP A 447 -12.50 25.46 -0.05
C ASP A 447 -12.85 24.81 -1.40
N ALA A 448 -11.91 24.74 -2.34
CA ALA A 448 -12.10 24.04 -3.61
C ALA A 448 -12.45 22.55 -3.40
N LEU A 449 -11.79 21.87 -2.46
CA LEU A 449 -12.12 20.50 -2.08
C LEU A 449 -13.51 20.40 -1.41
N SER A 450 -13.86 21.35 -0.55
CA SER A 450 -15.17 21.37 0.13
C SER A 450 -16.32 21.55 -0.86
N LEU A 451 -16.16 22.46 -1.82
CA LEU A 451 -17.07 22.62 -2.96
C LEU A 451 -17.16 21.33 -3.79
N SER A 452 -16.03 20.72 -4.12
CA SER A 452 -16.00 19.44 -4.85
C SER A 452 -16.78 18.34 -4.12
N VAL A 453 -16.69 18.28 -2.78
CA VAL A 453 -17.45 17.32 -1.96
C VAL A 453 -18.96 17.58 -2.03
N ILE A 454 -19.41 18.83 -1.95
CA ILE A 454 -20.84 19.19 -2.06
C ILE A 454 -21.44 18.65 -3.37
N TYR A 455 -20.72 18.80 -4.48
CA TYR A 455 -21.16 18.31 -5.79
C TYR A 455 -21.03 16.79 -5.90
N SER A 456 -19.93 16.24 -5.39
CA SER A 456 -19.69 14.79 -5.37
C SER A 456 -20.80 14.05 -4.62
N ASP A 457 -21.28 14.59 -3.50
CA ASP A 457 -22.35 13.99 -2.69
C ASP A 457 -23.74 14.06 -3.34
N GLU A 458 -23.92 14.98 -4.29
CA GLU A 458 -25.10 15.03 -5.15
C GLU A 458 -24.99 14.09 -6.36
N GLY A 459 -23.88 13.38 -6.56
CA GLY A 459 -23.69 12.42 -7.65
C GLY A 459 -22.69 12.81 -8.74
N TYR A 460 -22.01 13.95 -8.63
CA TYR A 460 -21.08 14.44 -9.65
C TYR A 460 -19.64 14.02 -9.36
N ALA A 461 -19.24 12.82 -9.81
CA ALA A 461 -17.95 12.21 -9.47
C ALA A 461 -16.72 12.92 -10.09
N PHE A 462 -16.90 13.63 -11.19
CA PHE A 462 -15.83 14.25 -11.98
C PHE A 462 -15.91 15.78 -11.96
N VAL A 463 -16.43 16.35 -10.86
CA VAL A 463 -16.47 17.81 -10.68
C VAL A 463 -15.05 18.39 -10.62
N ASP A 464 -14.79 19.42 -11.42
CA ASP A 464 -13.55 20.20 -11.37
C ASP A 464 -13.84 21.57 -10.76
N VAL A 465 -13.16 21.87 -9.66
CA VAL A 465 -13.23 23.18 -8.97
C VAL A 465 -11.87 23.83 -9.07
N SER A 466 -11.76 24.76 -10.00
CA SER A 466 -10.52 25.45 -10.33
C SER A 466 -10.53 26.88 -9.76
N PRO A 467 -9.75 27.20 -8.70
CA PRO A 467 -9.62 28.58 -8.23
C PRO A 467 -8.82 29.41 -9.24
N LYS A 468 -9.37 30.56 -9.62
CA LYS A 468 -8.71 31.59 -10.43
C LYS A 468 -8.35 32.75 -9.51
N ILE A 469 -7.06 33.06 -9.46
CA ILE A 469 -6.51 34.14 -8.65
C ILE A 469 -6.15 35.27 -9.61
N LYS A 470 -6.69 36.45 -9.36
CA LYS A 470 -6.33 37.68 -10.07
C LYS A 470 -5.64 38.61 -9.09
N GLU A 471 -4.37 38.88 -9.34
CA GLU A 471 -3.52 39.73 -8.51
C GLU A 471 -3.60 41.19 -8.97
N ASP A 472 -3.80 42.11 -8.03
CA ASP A 472 -3.56 43.54 -8.21
C ASP A 472 -2.30 43.93 -7.44
N ASP A 473 -1.20 44.07 -8.18
CA ASP A 473 0.11 44.40 -7.64
C ASP A 473 0.24 45.84 -7.14
N LYS A 474 -0.66 46.75 -7.55
CA LYS A 474 -0.61 48.15 -7.09
C LYS A 474 -1.26 48.30 -5.73
N GLU A 475 -2.41 47.67 -5.57
CA GLU A 475 -3.22 47.73 -4.34
C GLU A 475 -2.89 46.59 -3.35
N HIS A 476 -2.02 45.65 -3.74
CA HIS A 476 -1.68 44.42 -3.01
C HIS A 476 -2.95 43.67 -2.57
N LYS A 477 -3.83 43.43 -3.54
CA LYS A 477 -5.11 42.76 -3.33
C LYS A 477 -5.29 41.61 -4.31
N VAL A 478 -6.09 40.62 -3.91
CA VAL A 478 -6.45 39.50 -4.77
C VAL A 478 -7.94 39.24 -4.83
N ASP A 479 -8.39 38.95 -6.05
CA ASP A 479 -9.71 38.39 -6.30
C ASP A 479 -9.59 36.88 -6.48
N VAL A 480 -10.42 36.12 -5.78
CA VAL A 480 -10.49 34.66 -5.85
C VAL A 480 -11.84 34.25 -6.44
N THR A 481 -11.80 33.64 -7.62
CA THR A 481 -12.99 33.12 -8.30
C THR A 481 -12.91 31.60 -8.42
N TYR A 482 -13.81 30.88 -7.78
CA TYR A 482 -13.93 29.42 -7.90
C TYR A 482 -14.79 29.08 -9.10
N ARG A 483 -14.16 28.60 -10.18
CA ARG A 483 -14.87 28.14 -11.38
C ARG A 483 -15.18 26.65 -11.27
N ILE A 484 -16.46 26.30 -11.31
CA ILE A 484 -16.95 24.93 -11.14
C ILE A 484 -17.43 24.37 -12.47
N LEU A 485 -16.93 23.19 -12.83
CA LEU A 485 -17.43 22.37 -13.93
C LEU A 485 -17.99 21.08 -13.33
N LYS A 486 -19.32 20.92 -13.32
CA LYS A 486 -19.97 19.82 -12.56
C LYS A 486 -19.77 18.45 -13.21
N GLY A 487 -19.61 18.39 -14.53
CA GLY A 487 -19.57 17.13 -15.27
C GLY A 487 -20.92 16.39 -15.29
N LYS A 488 -20.90 15.11 -15.64
CA LYS A 488 -22.11 14.26 -15.65
C LYS A 488 -22.39 13.67 -14.26
N LYS A 489 -23.66 13.38 -13.99
CA LYS A 489 -24.07 12.64 -12.79
C LYS A 489 -23.78 11.16 -12.98
N VAL A 490 -23.18 10.52 -11.97
CA VAL A 490 -22.68 9.14 -12.08
C VAL A 490 -23.31 8.26 -10.99
N ARG A 491 -23.64 7.02 -11.35
CA ARG A 491 -24.09 5.97 -10.43
C ARG A 491 -23.17 4.76 -10.43
N PHE A 492 -23.15 4.02 -9.34
CA PHE A 492 -22.40 2.76 -9.26
C PHE A 492 -23.13 1.68 -10.05
N GLU A 493 -22.56 1.20 -11.14
CA GLU A 493 -23.05 0.06 -11.91
C GLU A 493 -22.87 -1.23 -11.10
N ARG A 494 -21.66 -1.44 -10.58
CA ARG A 494 -21.28 -2.63 -9.84
C ARG A 494 -20.21 -2.33 -8.80
N ILE A 495 -20.24 -3.08 -7.70
CA ILE A 495 -19.19 -3.10 -6.69
C ILE A 495 -18.50 -4.47 -6.73
N ILE A 496 -17.28 -4.48 -7.22
CA ILE A 496 -16.42 -5.65 -7.32
C ILE A 496 -15.55 -5.69 -6.07
N ILE A 497 -15.54 -6.83 -5.37
CA ILE A 497 -14.71 -7.07 -4.20
C ILE A 497 -13.78 -8.23 -4.55
N SER A 498 -12.48 -8.06 -4.36
CA SER A 498 -11.46 -9.07 -4.69
C SER A 498 -10.36 -9.18 -3.63
N GLY A 499 -9.69 -10.33 -3.57
CA GLY A 499 -8.63 -10.64 -2.61
C GLY A 499 -9.11 -11.07 -1.21
N ASN A 500 -10.42 -11.23 -1.03
CA ASN A 500 -11.05 -11.71 0.19
C ASN A 500 -11.23 -13.24 0.19
N ASP A 501 -10.13 -13.99 0.13
CA ASP A 501 -10.17 -15.46 -0.01
C ASP A 501 -10.79 -16.17 1.20
N ARG A 502 -10.61 -15.62 2.42
CA ARG A 502 -11.16 -16.18 3.66
C ARG A 502 -12.39 -15.42 4.13
N THR A 503 -12.38 -14.10 4.03
CA THR A 503 -13.46 -13.19 4.47
C THR A 503 -14.60 -13.21 3.47
N ARG A 504 -15.80 -13.49 3.93
CA ARG A 504 -16.98 -13.51 3.07
C ARG A 504 -17.25 -12.12 2.51
N ASP A 505 -17.59 -12.03 1.22
CA ASP A 505 -17.94 -10.78 0.53
C ASP A 505 -18.91 -9.91 1.36
N LYS A 506 -19.96 -10.54 1.94
CA LYS A 506 -20.96 -9.83 2.74
C LYS A 506 -20.39 -9.02 3.92
N VAL A 507 -19.27 -9.45 4.49
CA VAL A 507 -18.60 -8.77 5.61
C VAL A 507 -17.98 -7.45 5.16
N ILE A 508 -17.45 -7.42 3.94
CA ILE A 508 -16.92 -6.21 3.31
C ILE A 508 -18.09 -5.34 2.83
N ARG A 509 -19.04 -5.95 2.12
CA ARG A 509 -20.18 -5.25 1.50
C ARG A 509 -21.05 -4.49 2.51
N ARG A 510 -21.29 -5.04 3.70
CA ARG A 510 -22.11 -4.38 4.74
C ARG A 510 -21.45 -3.13 5.35
N GLU A 511 -20.13 -2.99 5.24
CA GLU A 511 -19.41 -1.81 5.72
C GLU A 511 -19.47 -0.64 4.72
N LEU A 512 -19.88 -0.91 3.47
CA LEU A 512 -20.06 0.09 2.44
C LEU A 512 -21.31 0.93 2.69
N LYS A 513 -21.16 2.25 2.54
CA LYS A 513 -22.27 3.22 2.56
C LYS A 513 -22.81 3.51 1.16
N VAL A 514 -22.05 3.15 0.14
CA VAL A 514 -22.46 3.17 -1.27
C VAL A 514 -23.08 1.81 -1.64
N ILE A 515 -24.04 1.83 -2.56
CA ILE A 515 -24.75 0.64 -3.04
C ILE A 515 -24.77 0.64 -4.57
N GLU A 516 -24.88 -0.55 -5.15
CA GLU A 516 -25.09 -0.72 -6.59
C GLU A 516 -26.41 -0.06 -7.02
N GLY A 517 -26.41 0.58 -8.18
CA GLY A 517 -27.48 1.45 -8.68
C GLY A 517 -27.57 2.83 -8.02
N GLY A 518 -26.91 3.05 -6.88
CA GLY A 518 -26.91 4.33 -6.17
C GLY A 518 -26.01 5.38 -6.83
N TYR A 519 -26.38 6.66 -6.69
CA TYR A 519 -25.52 7.77 -7.14
C TYR A 519 -24.20 7.83 -6.35
N PHE A 520 -23.16 8.31 -7.02
CA PHE A 520 -21.87 8.56 -6.40
C PHE A 520 -22.01 9.52 -5.21
N SER A 521 -21.21 9.28 -4.16
CA SER A 521 -21.03 10.23 -3.06
C SER A 521 -19.63 10.07 -2.50
N GLY A 522 -18.89 11.17 -2.49
CA GLY A 522 -17.52 11.21 -1.99
C GLY A 522 -17.48 10.92 -0.49
N ASP A 523 -18.40 11.49 0.30
CA ASP A 523 -18.48 11.25 1.74
C ASP A 523 -18.83 9.79 2.06
N LYS A 524 -19.82 9.20 1.37
CA LYS A 524 -20.16 7.77 1.55
C LYS A 524 -19.00 6.86 1.16
N LEU A 525 -18.29 7.14 0.08
CA LEU A 525 -17.13 6.35 -0.33
C LEU A 525 -15.99 6.44 0.68
N LYS A 526 -15.68 7.66 1.16
CA LYS A 526 -14.69 7.89 2.21
C LYS A 526 -15.03 7.15 3.50
N ARG A 527 -16.28 7.22 3.97
CA ARG A 527 -16.76 6.47 5.14
C ARG A 527 -16.67 4.96 4.93
N SER A 528 -16.95 4.48 3.72
CA SER A 528 -16.83 3.06 3.36
C SER A 528 -15.38 2.59 3.50
N SER A 529 -14.43 3.32 2.91
CA SER A 529 -12.99 3.04 3.05
C SER A 529 -12.55 3.04 4.52
N GLN A 530 -12.96 4.06 5.30
CA GLN A 530 -12.65 4.13 6.73
C GLN A 530 -13.22 2.94 7.53
N ASN A 531 -14.45 2.51 7.23
CA ASN A 531 -15.06 1.34 7.88
C ASN A 531 -14.27 0.06 7.56
N LEU A 532 -13.86 -0.14 6.31
CA LEU A 532 -13.06 -1.30 5.89
C LEU A 532 -11.70 -1.34 6.58
N HIS A 533 -11.00 -0.21 6.67
CA HIS A 533 -9.75 -0.15 7.44
C HIS A 533 -9.98 -0.43 8.94
N ARG A 534 -11.08 0.06 9.50
CA ARG A 534 -11.42 -0.14 10.92
C ARG A 534 -11.73 -1.61 11.26
N LEU A 535 -12.12 -2.46 10.30
CA LEU A 535 -12.29 -3.89 10.54
C LEU A 535 -10.98 -4.55 11.01
N GLY A 536 -9.83 -4.08 10.51
CA GLY A 536 -8.54 -4.68 10.83
C GLY A 536 -8.39 -6.11 10.30
N PHE A 537 -9.14 -6.51 9.26
CA PHE A 537 -9.00 -7.82 8.60
C PHE A 537 -8.02 -7.80 7.42
N PHE A 538 -7.62 -6.60 6.99
CA PHE A 538 -6.83 -6.38 5.78
C PHE A 538 -5.57 -5.58 6.12
N GLU A 539 -4.43 -5.96 5.54
CA GLU A 539 -3.20 -5.15 5.59
C GLU A 539 -3.29 -3.96 4.62
N GLN A 540 -4.03 -4.13 3.52
CA GLN A 540 -4.22 -3.13 2.48
C GLN A 540 -5.66 -3.18 1.97
N VAL A 541 -6.25 -2.00 1.79
CA VAL A 541 -7.59 -1.82 1.20
C VAL A 541 -7.43 -0.76 0.11
N GLU A 542 -7.55 -1.19 -1.14
CA GLU A 542 -7.54 -0.29 -2.29
C GLU A 542 -8.98 -0.10 -2.77
N VAL A 543 -9.41 1.16 -2.84
CA VAL A 543 -10.74 1.53 -3.27
C VAL A 543 -10.58 2.34 -4.55
N ASN A 544 -10.73 1.66 -5.68
CA ASN A 544 -10.50 2.23 -7.00
C ASN A 544 -11.83 2.43 -7.74
N THR A 545 -11.98 3.54 -8.44
CA THR A 545 -13.13 3.79 -9.31
C THR A 545 -12.71 3.63 -10.76
N LYS A 546 -13.51 2.90 -11.54
CA LYS A 546 -13.32 2.67 -12.98
C LYS A 546 -14.55 3.16 -13.73
N LYS A 547 -14.38 3.61 -14.97
CA LYS A 547 -15.53 3.89 -15.85
C LYS A 547 -16.34 2.62 -16.07
N GLY A 548 -17.66 2.73 -16.01
CA GLY A 548 -18.58 1.64 -16.27
C GLY A 548 -18.89 1.49 -17.76
N SER A 549 -20.02 0.88 -18.05
CA SER A 549 -20.49 0.62 -19.41
C SER A 549 -20.84 1.90 -20.19
N SER A 550 -21.11 3.00 -19.48
CA SER A 550 -21.42 4.33 -20.02
C SER A 550 -20.73 5.44 -19.23
N ASP A 551 -20.74 6.67 -19.75
CA ASP A 551 -20.17 7.84 -19.06
C ASP A 551 -20.92 8.23 -17.77
N GLU A 552 -22.14 7.74 -17.56
CA GLU A 552 -22.97 7.98 -16.37
C GLU A 552 -22.87 6.83 -15.36
N GLU A 553 -22.05 5.82 -15.65
CA GLU A 553 -21.89 4.62 -14.85
C GLU A 553 -20.42 4.45 -14.44
N MET A 554 -20.24 3.95 -13.23
CA MET A 554 -18.92 3.64 -12.70
C MET A 554 -18.90 2.32 -11.96
N ILE A 555 -17.78 1.63 -12.05
CA ILE A 555 -17.51 0.41 -11.30
C ILE A 555 -16.63 0.78 -10.11
N LEU A 556 -17.04 0.35 -8.93
CA LEU A 556 -16.22 0.42 -7.72
C LEU A 556 -15.47 -0.89 -7.55
N ASP A 557 -14.14 -0.83 -7.65
CA ASP A 557 -13.26 -1.98 -7.47
C ASP A 557 -12.55 -1.88 -6.12
N ILE A 558 -12.93 -2.78 -5.21
CA ILE A 558 -12.37 -2.89 -3.87
C ILE A 558 -11.45 -4.10 -3.86
N HIS A 559 -10.15 -3.84 -3.87
CA HIS A 559 -9.13 -4.87 -3.73
C HIS A 559 -8.61 -4.88 -2.29
N VAL A 560 -8.73 -6.01 -1.61
CA VAL A 560 -8.23 -6.19 -0.26
C VAL A 560 -7.12 -7.23 -0.22
N LYS A 561 -6.13 -7.00 0.62
CA LYS A 561 -5.12 -8.00 0.97
C LYS A 561 -5.36 -8.44 2.40
N GLU A 562 -5.79 -9.69 2.58
CA GLU A 562 -6.11 -10.23 3.90
C GLU A 562 -4.87 -10.39 4.77
N ARG A 563 -5.01 -10.10 6.06
CA ARG A 563 -3.97 -10.36 7.06
C ARG A 563 -4.45 -11.38 8.10
N PRO A 564 -3.55 -12.02 8.85
CA PRO A 564 -3.93 -12.84 9.99
C PRO A 564 -4.77 -12.07 11.01
N THR A 565 -5.96 -12.59 11.32
CA THR A 565 -6.92 -12.01 12.29
C THR A 565 -6.90 -12.70 13.64
N GLY A 566 -6.17 -13.82 13.75
CA GLY A 566 -5.90 -14.51 15.00
C GLY A 566 -4.78 -13.83 15.76
N MET A 567 -4.94 -13.69 17.08
CA MET A 567 -3.99 -13.03 17.94
C MET A 567 -3.81 -13.83 19.22
N PHE A 568 -2.56 -14.16 19.53
CA PHE A 568 -2.12 -14.59 20.86
C PHE A 568 -1.54 -13.38 21.57
N SER A 569 -2.04 -13.08 22.76
CA SER A 569 -1.55 -11.98 23.59
C SER A 569 -1.13 -12.53 24.95
N PHE A 570 0.07 -12.17 25.36
CA PHE A 570 0.58 -12.37 26.70
C PHE A 570 0.84 -10.98 27.29
N GLY A 571 0.37 -10.75 28.51
CA GLY A 571 0.57 -9.49 29.21
C GLY A 571 0.92 -9.74 30.66
N ILE A 572 2.01 -9.13 31.12
CA ILE A 572 2.31 -9.02 32.54
C ILE A 572 2.02 -7.58 32.94
N GLY A 573 1.15 -7.42 33.92
CA GLY A 573 0.82 -6.18 34.59
C GLY A 573 1.34 -6.18 36.02
N TYR A 574 1.42 -5.00 36.61
CA TYR A 574 1.46 -4.84 38.06
C TYR A 574 0.44 -3.77 38.45
N SER A 575 -0.29 -3.97 39.53
CA SER A 575 -1.21 -2.97 40.07
C SER A 575 -1.05 -2.84 41.58
N SER A 576 -1.42 -1.69 42.14
CA SER A 576 -1.43 -1.44 43.59
C SER A 576 -2.47 -2.27 44.35
N VAL A 577 -3.38 -2.93 43.64
CA VAL A 577 -4.52 -3.69 44.22
C VAL A 577 -4.28 -5.18 44.14
N GLU A 578 -3.92 -5.68 42.96
CA GLU A 578 -3.74 -7.11 42.67
C GLU A 578 -2.26 -7.51 42.54
N HIS A 579 -1.32 -6.61 42.80
CA HIS A 579 0.12 -6.82 42.61
C HIS A 579 0.44 -7.30 41.19
N ILE A 580 1.23 -8.36 41.02
CA ILE A 580 1.61 -8.89 39.70
C ILE A 580 0.40 -9.56 39.06
N ILE A 581 0.10 -9.20 37.81
CA ILE A 581 -1.01 -9.75 37.03
C ILE A 581 -0.45 -10.41 35.78
N GLY A 582 -0.51 -11.73 35.67
CA GLY A 582 -0.26 -12.46 34.43
C GLY A 582 -1.54 -12.62 33.63
N SER A 583 -1.50 -12.36 32.32
CA SER A 583 -2.65 -12.56 31.44
C SER A 583 -2.26 -13.25 30.14
N LEU A 584 -3.09 -14.20 29.72
CA LEU A 584 -3.00 -14.92 28.47
C LEU A 584 -4.34 -14.75 27.74
N GLN A 585 -4.28 -14.40 26.46
CA GLN A 585 -5.47 -14.29 25.63
C GLN A 585 -5.20 -14.90 24.25
N ILE A 586 -6.13 -15.74 23.81
CA ILE A 586 -6.20 -16.20 22.42
C ILE A 586 -7.49 -15.62 21.85
N SER A 587 -7.40 -14.97 20.70
CA SER A 587 -8.55 -14.38 20.03
C SER A 587 -8.50 -14.60 18.52
N GLN A 588 -9.68 -14.67 17.91
CA GLN A 588 -9.88 -14.72 16.47
C GLN A 588 -11.00 -13.74 16.12
N ASN A 589 -10.65 -12.60 15.49
CA ASN A 589 -11.58 -11.49 15.24
C ASN A 589 -12.38 -11.61 13.94
N ASN A 590 -12.09 -12.62 13.11
CA ASN A 590 -12.82 -12.92 11.88
C ASN A 590 -13.04 -14.44 11.74
N LEU A 591 -13.75 -15.01 12.72
CA LEU A 591 -13.99 -16.44 12.81
C LEU A 591 -14.67 -16.97 11.54
N PHE A 592 -14.03 -17.92 10.86
CA PHE A 592 -14.46 -18.51 9.59
C PHE A 592 -14.83 -17.49 8.49
N GLY A 593 -14.23 -16.29 8.53
CA GLY A 593 -14.49 -15.24 7.56
C GLY A 593 -15.84 -14.52 7.72
N ARG A 594 -16.51 -14.65 8.87
CA ARG A 594 -17.86 -14.10 9.11
C ARG A 594 -17.86 -12.73 9.80
N GLY A 595 -16.69 -12.19 10.14
CA GLY A 595 -16.53 -10.98 10.94
C GLY A 595 -16.98 -11.14 12.41
N GLN A 596 -17.13 -12.37 12.88
CA GLN A 596 -17.42 -12.74 14.26
C GLN A 596 -16.11 -12.80 15.05
N SER A 597 -16.13 -12.42 16.32
CA SER A 597 -14.98 -12.58 17.20
C SER A 597 -15.22 -13.63 18.28
N ILE A 598 -14.21 -14.45 18.53
CA ILE A 598 -14.15 -15.35 19.69
C ILE A 598 -12.85 -15.09 20.43
N SER A 599 -12.89 -15.08 21.76
CA SER A 599 -11.69 -14.94 22.58
C SER A 599 -11.78 -15.73 23.87
N VAL A 600 -10.68 -16.37 24.23
CA VAL A 600 -10.46 -16.97 25.55
C VAL A 600 -9.40 -16.14 26.24
N ARG A 601 -9.66 -15.74 27.49
CA ARG A 601 -8.73 -15.00 28.34
C ARG A 601 -8.59 -15.71 29.67
N ALA A 602 -7.37 -15.87 30.12
CA ALA A 602 -7.01 -16.23 31.49
C ALA A 602 -6.21 -15.07 32.09
N SER A 603 -6.52 -14.67 33.31
CA SER A 603 -5.81 -13.64 34.07
C SER A 603 -5.61 -14.13 35.48
N MET A 604 -4.39 -14.05 36.00
CA MET A 604 -4.01 -14.52 37.33
C MET A 604 -3.23 -13.42 38.02
N SER A 605 -3.49 -13.22 39.30
CA SER A 605 -2.79 -12.28 40.16
C SER A 605 -2.76 -12.79 41.60
N ASP A 606 -2.06 -12.11 42.49
CA ASP A 606 -1.97 -12.50 43.90
C ASP A 606 -3.34 -12.46 44.62
N LYS A 607 -4.35 -11.81 44.02
CA LYS A 607 -5.68 -11.62 44.59
C LYS A 607 -6.83 -12.11 43.73
N ALA A 608 -6.58 -12.50 42.48
CA ALA A 608 -7.65 -12.83 41.56
C ALA A 608 -7.21 -13.83 40.48
N THR A 609 -8.05 -14.82 40.23
CA THR A 609 -7.95 -15.69 39.05
C THR A 609 -9.22 -15.54 38.22
N ARG A 610 -9.10 -15.29 36.91
CA ARG A 610 -10.23 -15.01 36.02
C ARG A 610 -10.07 -15.73 34.69
N TYR A 611 -11.07 -16.53 34.34
CA TYR A 611 -11.23 -17.13 33.03
C TYR A 611 -12.45 -16.53 32.33
N THR A 612 -12.33 -16.21 31.05
CA THR A 612 -13.43 -15.65 30.27
C THR A 612 -13.38 -16.17 28.84
N LEU A 613 -14.50 -16.73 28.39
CA LEU A 613 -14.78 -17.04 26.99
C LEU A 613 -15.81 -16.03 26.47
N SER A 614 -15.45 -15.27 25.44
CA SER A 614 -16.34 -14.28 24.81
C SER A 614 -16.55 -14.61 23.34
N PHE A 615 -17.80 -14.53 22.88
CA PHE A 615 -18.19 -14.59 21.47
C PHE A 615 -19.02 -13.35 21.11
N ILE A 616 -18.75 -12.73 19.96
CA ILE A 616 -19.46 -11.54 19.48
C ILE A 616 -19.83 -11.69 18.00
N GLU A 617 -21.11 -11.49 17.69
CA GLU A 617 -21.65 -11.25 16.37
C GLU A 617 -21.99 -9.75 16.22
N PRO A 618 -21.15 -8.95 15.54
CA PRO A 618 -21.37 -7.50 15.43
C PRO A 618 -22.52 -7.09 14.52
N TRP A 619 -23.01 -7.99 13.66
CA TRP A 619 -24.06 -7.74 12.68
C TRP A 619 -25.13 -8.85 12.65
N LEU A 620 -25.83 -9.02 13.77
CA LEU A 620 -26.91 -9.99 13.92
C LEU A 620 -28.02 -9.74 12.87
N PHE A 621 -28.41 -10.80 12.17
CA PHE A 621 -29.38 -10.75 11.05
C PHE A 621 -28.99 -9.78 9.93
N ASP A 622 -27.68 -9.59 9.71
CA ASP A 622 -27.12 -8.65 8.72
C ASP A 622 -27.56 -7.18 8.93
N LYS A 623 -27.97 -6.86 10.15
CA LYS A 623 -28.25 -5.49 10.62
C LYS A 623 -27.14 -5.06 11.58
N PRO A 624 -26.91 -3.76 11.82
CA PRO A 624 -25.89 -3.28 12.75
C PRO A 624 -26.29 -3.49 14.23
N LEU A 625 -26.77 -4.70 14.55
CA LEU A 625 -27.17 -5.18 15.86
C LEU A 625 -26.05 -6.08 16.37
N LEU A 626 -25.47 -5.71 17.51
CA LEU A 626 -24.46 -6.51 18.18
C LEU A 626 -25.15 -7.55 19.06
N ALA A 627 -24.77 -8.81 18.93
CA ALA A 627 -25.07 -9.86 19.89
C ALA A 627 -23.77 -10.41 20.47
N GLY A 628 -23.73 -10.71 21.75
CA GLY A 628 -22.55 -11.29 22.38
C GLY A 628 -22.91 -12.20 23.54
N ILE A 629 -22.02 -13.16 23.80
CA ILE A 629 -22.08 -14.07 24.93
C ILE A 629 -20.72 -14.01 25.62
N ASP A 630 -20.70 -13.70 26.91
CA ASP A 630 -19.54 -13.98 27.75
C ASP A 630 -19.88 -15.10 28.71
N LEU A 631 -18.99 -16.07 28.86
CA LEU A 631 -18.99 -17.05 29.94
C LEU A 631 -17.73 -16.79 30.76
N TYR A 632 -17.86 -16.76 32.07
CA TYR A 632 -16.74 -16.47 32.95
C TYR A 632 -16.77 -17.32 34.20
N ASP A 633 -15.59 -17.47 34.77
CA ASP A 633 -15.32 -18.14 36.02
C ASP A 633 -14.19 -17.39 36.71
N TRP A 634 -14.39 -16.92 37.93
CA TRP A 634 -13.38 -16.16 38.63
C TRP A 634 -13.46 -16.29 40.15
N GLU A 635 -12.31 -16.11 40.77
CA GLU A 635 -12.10 -16.05 42.21
C GLU A 635 -11.46 -14.69 42.56
N TYR A 636 -11.84 -14.12 43.70
CA TYR A 636 -11.18 -12.95 44.27
C TYR A 636 -11.14 -13.01 45.79
N GLU A 637 -9.95 -12.81 46.33
CA GLU A 637 -9.72 -12.71 47.77
C GLU A 637 -9.88 -11.25 48.25
N TYR A 638 -10.97 -10.96 48.94
CA TYR A 638 -11.12 -9.71 49.69
C TYR A 638 -10.35 -9.78 51.02
N ASP A 639 -10.28 -8.66 51.74
CA ASP A 639 -9.63 -8.63 53.05
C ASP A 639 -10.39 -9.49 54.07
N GLU A 640 -11.71 -9.57 53.95
CA GLU A 640 -12.58 -10.26 54.93
C GLU A 640 -13.17 -11.61 54.46
N TYR A 641 -13.13 -11.93 53.16
CA TYR A 641 -13.74 -13.15 52.57
C TYR A 641 -13.20 -13.46 51.16
N THR A 642 -13.39 -14.70 50.70
CA THR A 642 -13.16 -15.11 49.31
C THR A 642 -14.49 -15.18 48.55
N LYS A 643 -14.50 -14.74 47.29
CA LYS A 643 -15.65 -14.86 46.39
C LYS A 643 -15.26 -15.66 45.16
N ASP A 644 -15.90 -16.80 44.99
CA ASP A 644 -15.89 -17.60 43.78
C ASP A 644 -17.15 -17.33 42.97
N SER A 645 -17.03 -17.16 41.67
CA SER A 645 -18.15 -16.75 40.84
C SER A 645 -18.06 -17.28 39.41
N SER A 646 -19.07 -18.06 39.03
CA SER A 646 -19.25 -18.56 37.67
C SER A 646 -20.53 -17.97 37.08
N GLY A 647 -20.46 -17.51 35.84
CA GLY A 647 -21.60 -16.80 35.26
C GLY A 647 -21.55 -16.60 33.76
N GLY A 648 -22.64 -16.02 33.25
CA GLY A 648 -22.84 -15.75 31.84
C GLY A 648 -23.51 -14.40 31.60
N ARG A 649 -23.12 -13.74 30.51
CA ARG A 649 -23.73 -12.50 30.04
C ARG A 649 -24.18 -12.62 28.60
N LEU A 650 -25.46 -12.35 28.35
CA LEU A 650 -26.01 -12.15 27.01
C LEU A 650 -26.08 -10.65 26.74
N LYS A 651 -25.40 -10.19 25.69
CA LYS A 651 -25.32 -8.77 25.32
C LYS A 651 -26.06 -8.53 24.01
N PHE A 652 -26.90 -7.52 23.99
CA PHE A 652 -27.52 -7.01 22.78
C PHE A 652 -27.27 -5.51 22.68
N GLY A 653 -26.75 -5.02 21.56
CA GLY A 653 -26.39 -3.62 21.36
C GLY A 653 -26.86 -3.08 20.02
N PHE A 654 -27.35 -1.85 19.99
CA PHE A 654 -27.92 -1.24 18.78
C PHE A 654 -27.57 0.24 18.67
N PRO A 655 -27.36 0.77 17.46
CA PRO A 655 -27.14 2.19 17.25
C PRO A 655 -28.41 2.98 17.59
N LEU A 656 -28.24 4.16 18.17
CA LEU A 656 -29.32 5.14 18.33
C LEU A 656 -29.20 6.20 17.24
N ARG A 657 -30.25 7.01 17.04
CA ARG A 657 -30.27 8.07 16.01
C ARG A 657 -29.21 9.16 16.22
N LEU A 658 -28.74 9.33 17.46
CA LEU A 658 -27.70 10.29 17.80
C LEU A 658 -26.32 9.75 17.43
N ASP A 659 -25.49 10.61 16.84
CA ASP A 659 -24.13 10.25 16.50
C ASP A 659 -23.34 9.74 17.71
N PHE A 660 -22.47 8.76 17.46
CA PHE A 660 -21.62 8.11 18.46
C PHE A 660 -22.38 7.42 19.61
N THR A 661 -23.69 7.28 19.51
CA THR A 661 -24.56 6.83 20.62
C THR A 661 -25.09 5.43 20.36
N ARG A 662 -24.99 4.54 21.35
CA ARG A 662 -25.49 3.16 21.30
C ARG A 662 -26.30 2.82 22.54
N GLY A 663 -27.39 2.09 22.32
CA GLY A 663 -28.15 1.43 23.37
C GLY A 663 -27.65 0.00 23.58
N SER A 664 -27.81 -0.52 24.79
CA SER A 664 -27.48 -1.90 25.14
C SER A 664 -28.49 -2.50 26.11
N VAL A 665 -28.73 -3.80 25.95
CA VAL A 665 -29.45 -4.66 26.89
C VAL A 665 -28.51 -5.81 27.24
N ILE A 666 -28.26 -6.03 28.53
CA ILE A 666 -27.38 -7.09 29.01
C ILE A 666 -28.14 -7.90 30.04
N TYR A 667 -28.31 -9.19 29.79
CA TYR A 667 -28.77 -10.13 30.80
C TYR A 667 -27.56 -10.81 31.43
N THR A 668 -27.50 -10.85 32.76
CA THR A 668 -26.43 -11.46 33.54
C THR A 668 -27.01 -12.53 34.44
N TYR A 669 -26.37 -13.70 34.47
CA TYR A 669 -26.56 -14.71 35.50
C TYR A 669 -25.21 -14.94 36.18
N ASP A 670 -25.13 -14.72 37.48
CA ASP A 670 -23.92 -14.81 38.31
C ASP A 670 -24.22 -15.73 39.49
N ASP A 671 -23.52 -16.85 39.59
CA ASP A 671 -23.62 -17.78 40.71
C ASP A 671 -22.37 -17.60 41.58
N ALA A 672 -22.52 -16.98 42.75
CA ALA A 672 -21.41 -16.64 43.62
C ALA A 672 -21.42 -17.46 44.90
N GLU A 673 -20.31 -18.08 45.24
CA GLU A 673 -20.08 -18.73 46.53
C GLU A 673 -19.17 -17.83 47.38
N ILE A 674 -19.57 -17.58 48.63
CA ILE A 674 -18.78 -16.80 49.59
C ILE A 674 -18.22 -17.75 50.65
N SER A 675 -16.90 -17.80 50.72
CA SER A 675 -16.10 -18.68 51.57
C SER A 675 -15.02 -17.89 52.33
N ASP A 676 -14.24 -18.58 53.17
CA ASP A 676 -13.09 -18.02 53.91
C ASP A 676 -13.39 -16.72 54.68
N VAL A 677 -14.59 -16.63 55.25
CA VAL A 677 -15.03 -15.45 56.00
C VAL A 677 -14.36 -15.43 57.37
N ALA A 678 -13.71 -14.31 57.71
CA ALA A 678 -13.06 -14.15 59.02
C ALA A 678 -14.05 -14.29 60.19
N GLU A 679 -13.65 -14.95 61.28
CA GLU A 679 -14.51 -15.11 62.47
C GLU A 679 -14.92 -13.76 63.09
N THR A 680 -14.07 -12.75 62.95
CA THR A 680 -14.31 -11.38 63.42
C THR A 680 -15.13 -10.52 62.45
N ALA A 681 -15.51 -11.07 61.29
CA ALA A 681 -16.22 -10.30 60.29
C ALA A 681 -17.59 -9.82 60.80
N SER A 682 -18.01 -8.66 60.29
CA SER A 682 -19.33 -8.07 60.51
C SER A 682 -20.46 -9.02 60.13
N GLN A 683 -21.60 -8.89 60.80
CA GLN A 683 -22.74 -9.77 60.56
C GLN A 683 -23.23 -9.70 59.10
N ILE A 684 -23.19 -8.50 58.49
CA ILE A 684 -23.59 -8.33 57.08
C ILE A 684 -22.70 -9.10 56.11
N ILE A 685 -21.43 -9.35 56.46
CA ILE A 685 -20.53 -10.21 55.68
C ILE A 685 -20.85 -11.69 55.94
N LYS A 686 -21.05 -12.07 57.20
CA LYS A 686 -21.43 -13.45 57.58
C LYS A 686 -22.75 -13.90 56.97
N ASP A 687 -23.71 -12.99 56.80
CA ASP A 687 -25.00 -13.27 56.17
C ASP A 687 -24.90 -13.62 54.67
N MET A 688 -23.74 -13.33 54.05
CA MET A 688 -23.44 -13.70 52.67
C MET A 688 -22.85 -15.11 52.55
N ILE A 689 -22.47 -15.79 53.64
CA ILE A 689 -21.82 -17.11 53.57
C ILE A 689 -22.63 -18.09 52.72
N GLY A 690 -21.93 -18.81 51.85
CA GLY A 690 -22.52 -19.78 50.95
C GLY A 690 -22.94 -19.18 49.61
N ARG A 691 -23.90 -19.85 48.96
CA ARG A 691 -24.34 -19.54 47.60
C ARG A 691 -25.25 -18.32 47.53
N ASN A 692 -24.97 -17.41 46.60
CA ASN A 692 -25.71 -16.19 46.30
C ASN A 692 -25.83 -16.00 44.78
N VAL A 693 -27.04 -16.17 44.24
CA VAL A 693 -27.30 -16.03 42.81
C VAL A 693 -27.80 -14.63 42.46
N THR A 694 -27.15 -13.97 41.50
CA THR A 694 -27.64 -12.72 40.88
C THR A 694 -28.10 -13.00 39.44
N SER A 695 -29.41 -12.86 39.19
CA SER A 695 -29.97 -12.83 37.84
C SER A 695 -30.44 -11.40 37.55
N SER A 696 -29.80 -10.70 36.62
CA SER A 696 -30.03 -9.27 36.37
C SER A 696 -30.22 -8.91 34.90
N LEU A 697 -30.99 -7.85 34.67
CA LEU A 697 -31.16 -7.20 33.37
C LEU A 697 -30.64 -5.75 33.47
N THR A 698 -29.65 -5.43 32.66
CA THR A 698 -29.06 -4.09 32.56
C THR A 698 -29.45 -3.41 31.26
N LEU A 699 -30.10 -2.26 31.36
CA LEU A 699 -30.37 -1.35 30.25
C LEU A 699 -29.32 -0.24 30.27
N GLY A 700 -28.74 0.07 29.10
CA GLY A 700 -27.67 1.05 28.99
C GLY A 700 -27.79 1.94 27.77
N VAL A 701 -27.36 3.20 27.92
CA VAL A 701 -27.10 4.12 26.83
C VAL A 701 -25.70 4.69 26.99
N SER A 702 -24.93 4.74 25.91
CA SER A 702 -23.57 5.27 25.91
C SER A 702 -23.30 6.11 24.67
N ARG A 703 -22.51 7.18 24.83
CA ARG A 703 -22.02 8.05 23.76
C ARG A 703 -20.52 8.26 23.92
N ASP A 704 -19.73 7.86 22.92
CA ASP A 704 -18.27 8.02 22.92
C ASP A 704 -17.82 8.76 21.65
N SER A 705 -17.57 10.07 21.81
CA SER A 705 -17.17 10.97 20.72
C SER A 705 -15.69 11.36 20.81
N ARG A 706 -14.87 10.57 21.52
CA ARG A 706 -13.44 10.88 21.68
C ARG A 706 -12.69 10.80 20.36
N ASP A 707 -11.74 11.70 20.19
CA ASP A 707 -10.78 11.69 19.09
C ASP A 707 -9.87 10.46 19.11
N ARG A 708 -9.44 10.03 20.30
CA ARG A 708 -8.61 8.85 20.53
C ARG A 708 -9.12 8.08 21.75
N ARG A 709 -9.04 6.74 21.71
CA ARG A 709 -9.45 5.91 22.86
C ARG A 709 -8.48 6.03 24.05
N PHE A 710 -7.18 6.15 23.78
CA PHE A 710 -6.14 6.41 24.76
C PHE A 710 -5.64 7.86 24.62
N ASN A 711 -5.41 8.54 25.74
CA ASN A 711 -4.98 9.95 25.79
C ASN A 711 -5.82 10.88 24.89
N ALA A 712 -7.15 10.77 25.00
CA ALA A 712 -8.09 11.62 24.28
C ALA A 712 -7.80 13.11 24.56
N ARG A 713 -7.82 13.94 23.52
CA ARG A 713 -7.66 15.40 23.65
C ARG A 713 -8.98 16.14 23.45
N LYS A 714 -9.89 15.57 22.68
CA LYS A 714 -11.16 16.19 22.32
C LYS A 714 -12.30 15.19 22.41
N GLY A 715 -13.46 15.66 22.83
CA GLY A 715 -14.71 14.90 22.80
C GLY A 715 -15.21 14.52 24.19
N SER A 716 -16.05 13.48 24.26
CA SER A 716 -16.69 13.10 25.52
C SER A 716 -17.02 11.61 25.58
N VAL A 717 -17.12 11.07 26.80
CA VAL A 717 -17.63 9.73 27.11
C VAL A 717 -18.74 9.88 28.12
N ASN A 718 -19.96 9.53 27.71
CA ASN A 718 -21.14 9.60 28.56
C ASN A 718 -21.82 8.25 28.59
N SER A 719 -22.24 7.79 29.76
CA SER A 719 -23.01 6.54 29.88
C SER A 719 -23.97 6.58 31.06
N LEU A 720 -25.14 5.98 30.87
CA LEU A 720 -26.14 5.76 31.91
C LEU A 720 -26.57 4.29 31.83
N THR A 721 -26.57 3.59 32.97
CA THR A 721 -27.02 2.20 33.07
C THR A 721 -27.96 2.01 34.24
N VAL A 722 -28.98 1.19 34.03
CA VAL A 722 -29.92 0.72 35.07
C VAL A 722 -29.90 -0.78 35.07
N GLU A 723 -29.52 -1.38 36.20
CA GLU A 723 -29.43 -2.81 36.41
C GLU A 723 -30.51 -3.24 37.40
N TYR A 724 -31.36 -4.18 37.00
CA TYR A 724 -32.45 -4.73 37.80
C TYR A 724 -32.15 -6.21 38.07
N ALA A 725 -31.96 -6.59 39.34
CA ALA A 725 -31.61 -7.94 39.76
C ALA A 725 -32.69 -8.55 40.66
N GLY A 726 -33.03 -9.83 40.48
CA GLY A 726 -34.01 -10.54 41.31
C GLY A 726 -35.47 -10.42 40.83
N GLY A 727 -36.42 -10.92 41.64
CA GLY A 727 -37.85 -10.89 41.35
C GLY A 727 -38.24 -11.87 40.23
N PHE A 728 -38.88 -11.38 39.16
CA PHE A 728 -39.30 -12.24 38.04
C PHE A 728 -38.12 -12.88 37.26
N LEU A 729 -36.90 -12.38 37.48
CA LEU A 729 -35.67 -12.92 36.90
C LEU A 729 -35.08 -14.09 37.70
N GLY A 730 -35.61 -14.40 38.90
CA GLY A 730 -35.04 -15.37 39.83
C GLY A 730 -33.76 -14.88 40.53
N GLY A 731 -33.05 -15.79 41.19
CA GLY A 731 -31.86 -15.49 42.02
C GLY A 731 -32.23 -15.07 43.44
N ASP A 732 -31.21 -14.79 44.26
CA ASP A 732 -31.32 -14.44 45.69
C ASP A 732 -31.15 -12.93 45.94
N ASN A 733 -30.44 -12.25 45.02
CA ASN A 733 -30.04 -10.85 45.15
C ASN A 733 -31.04 -9.90 44.47
N TYR A 734 -31.68 -9.04 45.28
CA TYR A 734 -32.80 -8.20 44.87
C TYR A 734 -32.40 -6.74 44.99
N PHE A 735 -31.99 -6.13 43.87
CA PHE A 735 -31.61 -4.72 43.87
C PHE A 735 -31.92 -4.03 42.54
N THR A 736 -31.93 -2.70 42.57
CA THR A 736 -31.85 -1.86 41.37
C THR A 736 -30.65 -0.94 41.50
N LYS A 737 -29.77 -0.94 40.49
CA LYS A 737 -28.51 -0.21 40.49
C LYS A 737 -28.41 0.74 39.32
N TYR A 738 -28.26 2.02 39.62
CA TYR A 738 -28.12 3.11 38.68
C TYR A 738 -26.65 3.54 38.66
N ARG A 739 -26.07 3.68 37.48
CA ARG A 739 -24.73 4.24 37.31
C ARG A 739 -24.72 5.26 36.18
N ALA A 740 -24.13 6.42 36.43
CA ALA A 740 -23.92 7.47 35.45
C ALA A 740 -22.44 7.86 35.39
N ARG A 741 -21.94 8.11 34.18
CA ARG A 741 -20.58 8.60 33.91
C ARG A 741 -20.65 9.70 32.86
N SER A 742 -19.91 10.78 33.07
CA SER A 742 -19.75 11.87 32.11
C SER A 742 -18.30 12.34 32.15
N ALA A 743 -17.58 12.23 31.03
CA ALA A 743 -16.19 12.65 30.92
C ALA A 743 -16.02 13.52 29.68
N TRP A 744 -15.31 14.63 29.82
CA TRP A 744 -15.12 15.63 28.78
C TRP A 744 -13.64 15.96 28.61
N PHE A 745 -13.23 16.11 27.36
CA PHE A 745 -11.84 16.33 26.96
C PHE A 745 -11.76 17.58 26.11
N PHE A 746 -10.95 18.53 26.56
CA PHE A 746 -10.78 19.84 25.96
C PHE A 746 -9.33 20.00 25.52
N PRO A 747 -9.05 20.21 24.21
CA PRO A 747 -7.70 20.47 23.75
C PRO A 747 -7.23 21.82 24.30
N PHE A 748 -5.95 21.91 24.65
CA PHE A 748 -5.32 23.11 25.16
C PHE A 748 -3.98 23.37 24.45
N PHE A 749 -3.20 24.36 24.88
CA PHE A 749 -1.97 24.79 24.19
C PHE A 749 -0.90 23.67 24.12
N LEU A 750 0.04 23.75 23.18
CA LEU A 750 1.20 22.83 23.05
C LEU A 750 0.81 21.33 23.08
N ASP A 751 -0.19 20.96 22.30
CA ASP A 751 -0.69 19.59 22.23
C ASP A 751 -1.22 18.97 23.55
N SER A 752 -1.47 19.79 24.56
CA SER A 752 -2.02 19.37 25.85
C SER A 752 -3.56 19.20 25.80
N ALA A 753 -4.11 18.63 26.87
CA ALA A 753 -5.54 18.48 27.07
C ALA A 753 -5.94 18.57 28.53
N PHE A 754 -7.00 19.32 28.79
CA PHE A 754 -7.71 19.34 30.06
C PHE A 754 -8.85 18.32 30.01
N SER A 755 -9.06 17.56 31.08
CA SER A 755 -10.19 16.64 31.17
C SER A 755 -10.88 16.69 32.51
N MET A 756 -12.20 16.59 32.47
CA MET A 756 -13.05 16.55 33.65
C MET A 756 -13.99 15.36 33.55
N GLN A 757 -14.12 14.59 34.63
CA GLN A 757 -14.96 13.42 34.67
C GLN A 757 -15.77 13.36 35.98
N GLY A 758 -17.05 13.02 35.86
CA GLY A 758 -17.93 12.66 36.96
C GLY A 758 -18.38 11.20 36.87
N LYS A 759 -18.51 10.53 38.02
CA LYS A 759 -19.17 9.23 38.17
C LYS A 759 -20.16 9.29 39.34
N TRP A 760 -21.35 8.76 39.14
CA TRP A 760 -22.38 8.68 40.17
C TRP A 760 -22.98 7.27 40.18
N GLY A 761 -23.32 6.79 41.38
CA GLY A 761 -23.90 5.48 41.57
C GLY A 761 -24.92 5.50 42.68
N PHE A 762 -26.01 4.77 42.48
CA PHE A 762 -27.03 4.52 43.50
C PHE A 762 -27.52 3.09 43.37
N ILE A 763 -27.56 2.33 44.46
CA ILE A 763 -28.09 0.98 44.51
C ILE A 763 -29.12 0.91 45.63
N ASP A 764 -30.30 0.39 45.31
CA ASP A 764 -31.37 0.20 46.27
C ASP A 764 -31.71 -1.28 46.38
N GLN A 765 -31.70 -1.81 47.60
CA GLN A 765 -32.18 -3.15 47.88
C GLN A 765 -33.70 -3.17 47.71
N ARG A 766 -34.19 -4.15 46.95
CA ARG A 766 -35.62 -4.35 46.73
C ARG A 766 -36.20 -5.35 47.74
N PRO A 767 -37.50 -5.24 48.08
CA PRO A 767 -38.13 -6.17 49.01
C PRO A 767 -38.07 -7.62 48.53
N GLY A 768 -37.89 -8.56 49.47
CA GLY A 768 -37.97 -10.00 49.20
C GLY A 768 -36.66 -10.69 48.84
N GLY A 769 -35.53 -9.99 48.82
CA GLY A 769 -34.21 -10.60 48.65
C GLY A 769 -33.09 -9.81 49.30
N LYS A 770 -31.85 -10.23 49.04
CA LYS A 770 -30.65 -9.70 49.71
C LYS A 770 -29.95 -8.63 48.86
N LEU A 771 -29.16 -7.79 49.52
CA LEU A 771 -28.17 -6.93 48.88
C LEU A 771 -26.77 -7.25 49.44
N PRO A 772 -25.98 -8.08 48.75
CA PRO A 772 -24.63 -8.44 49.21
C PRO A 772 -23.68 -7.24 49.24
N VAL A 773 -22.71 -7.29 50.15
CA VAL A 773 -21.68 -6.27 50.34
C VAL A 773 -20.83 -6.09 49.07
N TYR A 774 -20.54 -7.16 48.32
CA TYR A 774 -19.79 -7.07 47.06
C TYR A 774 -20.53 -6.32 45.95
N GLU A 775 -21.84 -6.10 46.07
CA GLU A 775 -22.62 -5.27 45.15
C GLU A 775 -22.59 -3.78 45.50
N LYS A 776 -22.16 -3.42 46.71
CA LYS A 776 -22.12 -2.01 47.15
C LYS A 776 -20.92 -1.27 46.54
N PHE A 777 -20.99 0.06 46.55
CA PHE A 777 -19.93 0.90 46.00
C PHE A 777 -18.76 1.04 46.97
N ARG A 778 -17.55 1.05 46.40
CA ARG A 778 -16.29 1.33 47.08
C ARG A 778 -15.43 2.22 46.19
N LEU A 779 -14.70 3.15 46.79
CA LEU A 779 -13.83 4.09 46.08
C LEU A 779 -12.38 3.99 46.57
N GLY A 780 -11.48 4.58 45.79
CA GLY A 780 -10.02 4.49 45.91
C GLY A 780 -9.37 3.86 44.66
N GLY A 781 -8.10 4.16 44.47
CA GLY A 781 -7.26 3.64 43.39
C GLY A 781 -7.37 4.38 42.05
N MET A 782 -6.57 3.92 41.08
CA MET A 782 -6.25 4.59 39.82
C MET A 782 -7.44 4.99 38.93
N ASN A 783 -8.59 4.36 39.14
CA ASN A 783 -9.81 4.59 38.37
C ASN A 783 -10.88 5.40 39.13
N THR A 784 -10.66 5.77 40.39
CA THR A 784 -11.59 6.60 41.16
C THR A 784 -10.88 7.76 41.85
N VAL A 785 -10.51 7.67 43.13
CA VAL A 785 -9.79 8.71 43.86
C VAL A 785 -8.37 8.24 44.13
N ARG A 786 -7.40 8.75 43.36
CA ARG A 786 -5.98 8.41 43.48
C ARG A 786 -5.39 8.94 44.78
N GLY A 787 -4.36 8.28 45.29
CA GLY A 787 -3.80 8.54 46.62
C GLY A 787 -4.50 7.77 47.76
N PHE A 788 -5.55 7.00 47.44
CA PHE A 788 -6.22 6.07 48.34
C PHE A 788 -6.13 4.65 47.77
N ARG A 789 -5.95 3.62 48.61
CA ARG A 789 -6.04 2.22 48.17
C ARG A 789 -7.45 1.94 47.68
N TYR A 790 -7.64 1.05 46.71
CA TYR A 790 -8.98 0.60 46.33
C TYR A 790 -9.72 0.06 47.56
N GLY A 791 -10.99 0.44 47.73
CA GLY A 791 -11.77 0.08 48.92
C GLY A 791 -11.57 1.01 50.13
N ALA A 792 -10.52 1.83 50.15
CA ALA A 792 -10.19 2.66 51.31
C ALA A 792 -11.21 3.78 51.59
N ILE A 793 -12.00 4.18 50.59
CA ILE A 793 -13.11 5.11 50.76
C ILE A 793 -14.40 4.28 50.70
N SER A 794 -14.90 3.94 51.89
CA SER A 794 -16.05 3.07 52.10
C SER A 794 -16.65 3.35 53.49
N PRO A 795 -17.97 3.23 53.68
CA PRO A 795 -18.58 3.05 55.00
C PRO A 795 -17.93 1.87 55.72
N ILE A 796 -17.89 2.00 57.05
CA ILE A 796 -17.24 1.06 57.97
C ILE A 796 -18.31 0.59 58.97
N ASP A 797 -18.32 -0.70 59.27
CA ASP A 797 -19.13 -1.24 60.36
C ASP A 797 -18.60 -0.74 61.72
N PRO A 798 -19.42 -0.09 62.55
CA PRO A 798 -18.94 0.59 63.76
C PRO A 798 -18.46 -0.37 64.86
N VAL A 799 -18.78 -1.68 64.77
CA VAL A 799 -18.43 -2.68 65.78
C VAL A 799 -17.14 -3.39 65.42
N THR A 800 -17.03 -3.83 64.17
CA THR A 800 -15.93 -4.67 63.68
C THR A 800 -14.82 -3.88 63.01
N GLY A 801 -15.14 -2.70 62.46
CA GLY A 801 -14.20 -1.92 61.64
C GLY A 801 -14.12 -2.37 60.18
N ASP A 802 -14.95 -3.33 59.76
CA ASP A 802 -14.96 -3.87 58.41
C ASP A 802 -15.50 -2.89 57.37
N ARG A 803 -15.00 -2.97 56.13
CA ARG A 803 -15.41 -2.08 55.04
C ARG A 803 -16.60 -2.65 54.27
N ILE A 804 -17.79 -2.22 54.68
CA ILE A 804 -19.07 -2.77 54.19
C ILE A 804 -19.61 -2.13 52.90
N GLY A 805 -18.90 -1.17 52.29
CA GLY A 805 -19.38 -0.46 51.11
C GLY A 805 -20.62 0.40 51.36
N GLY A 806 -21.03 1.19 50.38
CA GLY A 806 -22.24 2.02 50.49
C GLY A 806 -23.15 1.97 49.28
N GLU A 807 -24.39 2.39 49.50
CA GLU A 807 -25.47 2.38 48.53
C GLU A 807 -25.39 3.56 47.54
N LYS A 808 -24.65 4.62 47.85
CA LYS A 808 -24.45 5.76 46.95
C LYS A 808 -22.97 6.09 46.78
N MET A 809 -22.60 6.62 45.62
CA MET A 809 -21.26 7.15 45.40
C MET A 809 -21.28 8.37 44.48
N MET A 810 -20.28 9.24 44.66
CA MET A 810 -19.92 10.28 43.69
C MET A 810 -18.40 10.41 43.57
N VAL A 811 -17.91 10.63 42.36
CA VAL A 811 -16.49 10.83 42.04
C VAL A 811 -16.35 11.93 41.01
N TYR A 812 -15.35 12.78 41.20
CA TYR A 812 -14.94 13.84 40.29
C TYR A 812 -13.44 13.74 40.05
N ASN A 813 -13.02 13.66 38.79
CA ASN A 813 -11.63 13.62 38.38
C ASN A 813 -11.33 14.78 37.44
N ILE A 814 -10.30 15.56 37.76
CA ILE A 814 -9.79 16.64 36.93
C ILE A 814 -8.35 16.26 36.56
N GLU A 815 -8.03 16.26 35.27
CA GLU A 815 -6.67 15.99 34.78
C GLU A 815 -6.21 17.06 33.80
N PHE A 816 -4.95 17.45 33.93
CA PHE A 816 -4.21 18.18 32.90
C PHE A 816 -3.14 17.26 32.32
N ARG A 817 -3.16 17.03 31.01
CA ARG A 817 -2.27 16.11 30.31
C ARG A 817 -1.45 16.86 29.28
N PHE A 818 -0.14 16.68 29.29
CA PHE A 818 0.78 17.39 28.40
C PHE A 818 1.82 16.42 27.83
N PRO A 819 2.24 16.60 26.57
CA PRO A 819 3.28 15.76 25.98
C PRO A 819 4.62 16.02 26.66
N ILE A 820 5.30 14.95 27.09
CA ILE A 820 6.71 15.02 27.50
C ILE A 820 7.58 14.70 26.29
N GLN A 821 7.24 13.63 25.55
CA GLN A 821 7.87 13.28 24.27
C GLN A 821 6.83 12.82 23.27
N LYS A 822 6.54 13.69 22.29
CA LYS A 822 5.44 13.52 21.33
C LYS A 822 5.65 12.31 20.42
N GLU A 823 6.87 12.13 19.90
CA GLU A 823 7.20 11.05 18.95
C GLU A 823 7.10 9.66 19.58
N GLN A 824 7.44 9.55 20.87
CA GLN A 824 7.40 8.30 21.63
C GLN A 824 6.05 8.07 22.35
N GLY A 825 5.12 9.04 22.26
CA GLY A 825 3.81 8.95 22.90
C GLY A 825 3.83 9.00 24.43
N ILE A 826 4.82 9.67 25.02
CA ILE A 826 4.96 9.84 26.47
C ILE A 826 4.26 11.14 26.89
N MET A 827 3.34 11.04 27.85
CA MET A 827 2.53 12.13 28.37
C MET A 827 2.73 12.29 29.88
N GLY A 828 2.90 13.51 30.34
CA GLY A 828 2.76 13.87 31.74
C GLY A 828 1.29 14.11 32.09
N VAL A 829 0.94 13.85 33.35
CA VAL A 829 -0.41 14.04 33.89
C VAL A 829 -0.30 14.73 35.25
N LEU A 830 -1.04 15.81 35.44
CA LEU A 830 -1.38 16.36 36.75
C LEU A 830 -2.84 16.04 37.01
N PHE A 831 -3.19 15.66 38.24
CA PHE A 831 -4.57 15.33 38.56
C PHE A 831 -5.01 15.84 39.94
N PHE A 832 -6.31 16.06 40.04
CA PHE A 832 -7.05 16.27 41.28
C PHE A 832 -8.31 15.42 41.24
N ASP A 833 -8.48 14.58 42.26
CA ASP A 833 -9.60 13.67 42.41
C ASP A 833 -10.34 13.96 43.71
N ALA A 834 -11.66 13.88 43.67
CA ALA A 834 -12.51 14.03 44.84
C ALA A 834 -13.67 13.03 44.76
N GLY A 835 -13.97 12.33 45.85
CA GLY A 835 -15.10 11.41 45.86
C GLY A 835 -15.48 10.92 47.25
N ASN A 836 -16.69 10.38 47.36
CA ASN A 836 -17.16 9.77 48.58
C ASN A 836 -18.19 8.68 48.32
N VAL A 837 -18.36 7.80 49.31
CA VAL A 837 -19.36 6.74 49.35
C VAL A 837 -20.28 7.01 50.54
N PHE A 838 -21.58 6.80 50.34
CA PHE A 838 -22.62 7.08 51.33
C PHE A 838 -23.51 5.86 51.51
N THR A 839 -24.03 5.70 52.72
CA THR A 839 -25.08 4.73 53.04
C THR A 839 -26.44 5.21 52.52
N LYS A 840 -27.47 4.34 52.52
CA LYS A 840 -28.82 4.67 52.03
C LYS A 840 -29.41 5.93 52.68
N ASP A 841 -29.20 6.12 53.97
CA ASP A 841 -29.83 7.19 54.76
C ASP A 841 -29.06 8.52 54.73
N GLU A 842 -27.85 8.56 54.16
CA GLU A 842 -27.00 9.76 54.10
C GLU A 842 -27.23 10.57 52.82
N ASP A 843 -27.48 11.88 52.92
CA ASP A 843 -27.60 12.74 51.75
C ASP A 843 -26.28 12.93 50.99
N TYR A 844 -26.36 13.16 49.67
CA TYR A 844 -25.20 13.56 48.89
C TYR A 844 -24.69 14.91 49.40
N THR A 845 -23.45 14.94 49.88
CA THR A 845 -22.82 16.16 50.39
C THR A 845 -21.38 16.29 49.91
N PHE A 846 -20.98 17.53 49.62
CA PHE A 846 -19.58 17.87 49.34
C PHE A 846 -18.75 18.05 50.60
N SER A 847 -19.39 18.11 51.78
CA SER A 847 -18.69 18.13 53.06
C SER A 847 -18.07 16.75 53.34
N GLY A 848 -16.82 16.72 53.81
CA GLY A 848 -16.13 15.47 54.17
C GLY A 848 -15.69 14.59 52.99
N VAL A 849 -15.82 15.08 51.75
CA VAL A 849 -15.35 14.37 50.54
C VAL A 849 -13.85 14.09 50.64
N ARG A 850 -13.45 12.87 50.27
CA ARG A 850 -12.05 12.46 50.26
C ARG A 850 -11.38 12.98 49.00
N ARG A 851 -10.20 13.61 49.15
CA ARG A 851 -9.51 14.33 48.09
C ARG A 851 -8.08 13.82 47.91
N GLY A 852 -7.70 13.61 46.66
CA GLY A 852 -6.35 13.22 46.27
C GLY A 852 -5.83 14.11 45.15
N ALA A 853 -4.54 14.42 45.15
CA ALA A 853 -3.90 15.15 44.06
C ALA A 853 -2.52 14.59 43.78
N GLY A 854 -2.05 14.71 42.55
CA GLY A 854 -0.80 14.08 42.20
C GLY A 854 -0.34 14.30 40.77
N VAL A 855 0.68 13.52 40.43
CA VAL A 855 1.37 13.59 39.14
C VAL A 855 1.54 12.18 38.59
N GLY A 856 1.69 12.06 37.28
CA GLY A 856 1.93 10.79 36.64
C GLY A 856 2.52 10.88 35.25
N ILE A 857 2.99 9.73 34.77
CA ILE A 857 3.50 9.53 33.42
C ILE A 857 2.65 8.44 32.77
N ARG A 858 2.23 8.70 31.53
CA ARG A 858 1.54 7.74 30.67
C ARG A 858 2.34 7.50 29.41
N TRP A 859 2.57 6.25 29.05
CA TRP A 859 3.32 5.90 27.85
C TRP A 859 2.59 4.81 27.07
N TYR A 860 2.36 5.03 25.78
CA TYR A 860 1.85 3.99 24.90
C TYR A 860 3.03 3.18 24.35
N SER A 861 3.53 2.23 25.13
CA SER A 861 4.69 1.41 24.78
C SER A 861 4.34 0.34 23.73
N PRO A 862 5.33 -0.28 23.07
CA PRO A 862 5.10 -1.41 22.17
C PRO A 862 4.34 -2.59 22.81
N VAL A 863 4.38 -2.71 24.14
CA VAL A 863 3.70 -3.78 24.90
C VAL A 863 2.34 -3.35 25.47
N GLY A 864 1.90 -2.11 25.22
CA GLY A 864 0.62 -1.56 25.67
C GLY A 864 0.74 -0.26 26.48
N PRO A 865 -0.41 0.34 26.87
CA PRO A 865 -0.42 1.54 27.68
C PRO A 865 0.12 1.29 29.09
N LEU A 866 0.96 2.23 29.52
CA LEU A 866 1.58 2.29 30.82
C LEU A 866 1.06 3.53 31.55
N ARG A 867 0.75 3.39 32.84
CA ARG A 867 0.40 4.49 33.73
C ARG A 867 1.20 4.35 35.01
N LEU A 868 2.01 5.33 35.35
CA LEU A 868 2.66 5.46 36.64
C LEU A 868 2.17 6.77 37.27
N GLU A 869 1.44 6.69 38.37
CA GLU A 869 0.76 7.83 38.98
C GLU A 869 1.06 7.84 40.48
N TRP A 870 1.59 8.94 40.99
CA TRP A 870 1.76 9.17 42.42
C TRP A 870 0.65 10.09 42.91
N GLY A 871 -0.16 9.61 43.84
CA GLY A 871 -1.25 10.38 44.45
C GLY A 871 -0.99 10.66 45.92
N LYS A 872 -1.16 11.92 46.32
CA LYS A 872 -1.16 12.37 47.72
C LYS A 872 -2.58 12.45 48.25
N ASN A 873 -2.84 11.82 49.39
CA ASN A 873 -4.05 12.02 50.17
C ASN A 873 -3.98 13.41 50.80
N LEU A 874 -4.91 14.30 50.45
CA LEU A 874 -4.86 15.69 50.91
C LEU A 874 -5.36 15.86 52.34
N ASP A 875 -6.13 14.89 52.85
CA ASP A 875 -6.76 14.94 54.17
C ASP A 875 -6.64 13.57 54.88
N PRO A 876 -5.43 13.06 55.15
CA PRO A 876 -5.24 11.72 55.71
C PRO A 876 -5.83 11.61 57.12
N LYS A 877 -6.65 10.57 57.35
CA LYS A 877 -7.15 10.21 58.68
C LYS A 877 -6.09 9.37 59.42
N PRO A 878 -6.13 9.28 60.77
CA PRO A 878 -5.24 8.39 61.51
C PRO A 878 -5.29 6.95 60.97
N GLY A 879 -4.11 6.37 60.70
CA GLY A 879 -3.98 5.02 60.13
C GLY A 879 -4.06 4.94 58.60
N GLU A 880 -4.36 6.04 57.90
CA GLU A 880 -4.33 6.06 56.42
C GLU A 880 -2.96 6.48 55.87
N ALA A 881 -2.61 5.96 54.69
CA ALA A 881 -1.42 6.38 53.97
C ALA A 881 -1.53 7.85 53.51
N SER A 882 -0.43 8.60 53.63
CA SER A 882 -0.33 9.99 53.18
C SER A 882 -0.15 10.12 51.67
N SER A 883 0.38 9.10 51.01
CA SER A 883 0.51 9.03 49.56
C SER A 883 0.63 7.59 49.07
N ILE A 884 0.33 7.35 47.80
CA ILE A 884 0.35 6.03 47.16
C ILE A 884 0.94 6.17 45.76
N TRP A 885 1.83 5.22 45.42
CA TRP A 885 2.23 4.97 44.05
C TRP A 885 1.29 3.94 43.43
N GLU A 886 0.72 4.30 42.30
CA GLU A 886 -0.12 3.44 41.50
C GLU A 886 0.53 3.23 40.14
N PHE A 887 0.60 1.98 39.74
CA PHE A 887 1.20 1.59 38.48
C PHE A 887 0.28 0.65 37.73
N THR A 888 0.30 0.72 36.41
CA THR A 888 -0.32 -0.28 35.55
C THR A 888 0.44 -0.40 34.24
N ILE A 889 0.75 -1.64 33.88
CA ILE A 889 1.17 -2.06 32.54
C ILE A 889 0.05 -2.91 31.92
N GLY A 890 -0.30 -2.68 30.66
CA GLY A 890 -1.02 -3.67 29.87
C GLY A 890 -2.36 -3.19 29.31
N THR A 891 -3.35 -4.08 29.21
CA THR A 891 -4.59 -3.84 28.45
C THR A 891 -5.24 -2.49 28.81
N PRO A 892 -5.59 -1.64 27.81
CA PRO A 892 -6.27 -0.37 28.06
C PRO A 892 -7.60 -0.61 28.79
N PHE A 893 -7.76 0.05 29.94
CA PHE A 893 -8.96 0.03 30.78
C PHE A 893 -10.19 0.67 30.13
#